data_AF-A0AA39K0F7-F1
#
_entry.id   AF-A0AA39K0F7-F1
#
_cell.length_a   1.000
_cell.length_b   1.000
_cell.length_c   1.000
_cell.angle_alpha   90.00
_cell.angle_beta   90.00
_cell.angle_gamma   90.00
#
_symmetry.space_group_name_H-M   'P 1'
#
loop_
_entity.id
_entity.type
_entity.pdbx_description
1 polymer ?
#
loop_
_entity_poly.entity_id
_entity_poly.type
_entity_poly.pdbx_seq_one_letter_code
_entity_poly.pdbx_strand_id
1 'polypeptide(L)'
;MSQWMNGIPPEHVYSLPEYVDLLQSLYLSGVGARQPVPLVEELDESGCMNLFTEVAIKGTQKEETLGINLMTGSHAGRLQTCDLYKDFDSLLGIYTHTPYFGEARLPAISRDFISNLSKEVHFRYDFQTPEDVCTKPHLIPNSCILEFGTNSKICIMFPQAYYRGRGNSLLTDEECAHLYAAVTVAHRYADPLSSHERPSNWESALHRANPSRHSKKGAHVHRLNLPEHATGPFLDKLLDHLNGPDGEPWAKNALYYIERRGLKELNRHRVNDLSFLESSEQCLEQFMGDIIPPDAALGDILYIDTALEIGQHGAAVLPRTSQHATFITRALDIPQEQSSVLATHDFKGYQRQPFALLGEASGCRISYHHGAGNHQAVFIQVYTSDKALVAHASSVKNAIYLKPSHVFFRKANRSDGSVPEFIQTSCDVLASAAEDMDIVTRIEARVPYAAAHAVFQNITGGAVHQLLTLHDRKVVWGYKFYRAKAYGQVLALQTTRGQEKMWSKLEAAGATLYVIWCFNATLAFDQPWGADEDLVLCCAEVHKDPDIGSYPLLKPRTDDNGQIKAPVIWDGAVWIRNIALPPDTSCPRFQKGTWTVLKHETWKYFLDGHSLNELVSARQPNTRQPHPNYIPGRKGPTHPAATSAIPEGRIAILEYPVNNQPYDIGEDLSLSEIDEPEEESTSMPDTLAKIINDTICGVMQSIGSRRNQGAAYCKVAQDNRSLFTTDTFHDLNLGAYFDAVWVDPRPAAWIQTIKLTFPHADIKLSKAAQGYRTNQGWVAFGNYRDRITDAESAKTVVNQVQKEMRDWIWFPYTQKERQVDYKKGSNSCVYWPVSNRQLNSDQRAIRIAVNPKYVKKLRFDNATSPVLGIRTNTLHPASPPSDRDEVEENEENEGEENEGDEAYNDDDDDEEEEEEEEEE
;
A
#
# COMPACT_ATOMS: atom_id res chain seq x y z
N MET A 1 11.81 18.03 35.99
CA MET A 1 11.71 16.75 36.73
C MET A 1 10.22 16.43 36.89
N SER A 2 9.48 16.20 35.79
CA SER A 2 9.49 14.98 34.97
C SER A 2 8.63 13.83 35.52
N GLN A 3 7.35 14.13 35.83
CA GLN A 3 6.21 13.18 35.69
C GLN A 3 6.03 12.64 34.23
N TRP A 4 7.08 12.68 33.41
CA TRP A 4 7.03 12.65 31.93
C TRP A 4 7.76 11.43 31.35
N MET A 5 8.51 10.67 32.16
CA MET A 5 9.30 9.52 31.71
C MET A 5 8.49 8.24 31.48
N ASN A 6 7.15 8.29 31.50
CA ASN A 6 6.24 7.18 31.11
C ASN A 6 6.56 5.79 31.71
N GLY A 7 7.09 5.74 32.94
CA GLY A 7 7.48 4.50 33.62
C GLY A 7 8.87 3.95 33.26
N ILE A 8 9.59 4.59 32.32
CA ILE A 8 10.99 4.29 32.03
C ILE A 8 11.87 4.71 33.23
N PRO A 9 12.72 3.83 33.78
CA PRO A 9 13.67 4.19 34.82
C PRO A 9 14.65 5.29 34.33
N PRO A 10 14.98 6.31 35.14
CA PRO A 10 15.90 7.39 34.74
C PRO A 10 17.27 6.90 34.23
N GLU A 11 17.76 5.78 34.75
CA GLU A 11 18.98 5.08 34.33
C GLU A 11 18.92 4.53 32.89
N HIS A 12 17.73 4.40 32.31
CA HIS A 12 17.51 3.96 30.92
C HIS A 12 17.10 5.10 29.99
N VAL A 13 17.18 6.36 30.44
CA VAL A 13 16.92 7.56 29.62
C VAL A 13 18.24 8.23 29.24
N TYR A 14 18.63 8.05 27.99
CA TYR A 14 19.89 8.55 27.42
C TYR A 14 19.72 9.94 26.82
N SER A 15 20.76 10.77 26.85
CA SER A 15 20.83 11.90 25.89
C SER A 15 21.12 11.40 24.47
N LEU A 16 20.82 12.20 23.45
CA LEU A 16 21.09 11.81 22.06
C LEU A 16 22.58 11.44 21.81
N PRO A 17 23.59 12.17 22.32
CA PRO A 17 24.99 11.75 22.23
C PRO A 17 25.26 10.37 22.85
N GLU A 18 24.82 10.12 24.08
CA GLU A 18 25.07 8.86 24.80
C GLU A 18 24.41 7.66 24.10
N TYR A 19 23.20 7.85 23.54
CA TYR A 19 22.52 6.84 22.74
C TYR A 19 23.24 6.55 21.41
N VAL A 20 23.83 7.57 20.77
CA VAL A 20 24.63 7.40 19.54
C VAL A 20 25.97 6.73 19.84
N ASP A 21 26.61 7.04 20.96
CA ASP A 21 27.83 6.36 21.43
C ASP A 21 27.57 4.87 21.78
N LEU A 22 26.40 4.57 22.35
CA LEU A 22 25.93 3.19 22.58
C LEU A 22 25.76 2.45 21.24
N LEU A 23 25.01 3.03 20.28
CA LEU A 23 24.82 2.43 18.95
C LEU A 23 26.14 2.24 18.21
N GLN A 24 27.03 3.24 18.22
CA GLN A 24 28.37 3.13 17.64
C GLN A 24 29.16 1.98 18.27
N SER A 25 29.14 1.86 19.59
CA SER A 25 29.98 0.89 20.29
C SER A 25 29.46 -0.55 20.16
N LEU A 26 28.14 -0.74 20.12
CA LEU A 26 27.52 -2.01 19.74
C LEU A 26 27.85 -2.39 18.29
N TYR A 27 27.70 -1.45 17.35
CA TYR A 27 28.02 -1.66 15.93
C TYR A 27 29.48 -2.06 15.71
N LEU A 28 30.43 -1.30 16.29
CA LEU A 28 31.87 -1.54 16.15
C LEU A 28 32.32 -2.86 16.80
N SER A 29 31.67 -3.29 17.88
CA SER A 29 31.91 -4.61 18.48
C SER A 29 31.38 -5.71 17.56
N GLY A 30 30.19 -5.51 16.98
CA GLY A 30 29.53 -6.44 16.08
C GLY A 30 30.18 -6.63 14.71
N VAL A 31 31.07 -5.73 14.30
CA VAL A 31 31.91 -5.88 13.09
C VAL A 31 33.39 -6.16 13.41
N GLY A 32 33.71 -6.59 14.63
CA GLY A 32 35.06 -6.97 15.05
C GLY A 32 36.09 -5.83 15.10
N ALA A 33 35.64 -4.57 15.10
CA ALA A 33 36.49 -3.39 14.92
C ALA A 33 36.96 -2.71 16.23
N ARG A 34 36.53 -3.21 17.39
CA ARG A 34 36.91 -2.67 18.72
C ARG A 34 37.03 -3.78 19.77
N GLN A 35 37.69 -3.50 20.89
CA GLN A 35 37.53 -4.32 22.08
C GLN A 35 36.09 -4.18 22.62
N PRO A 36 35.51 -5.24 23.22
CA PRO A 36 34.13 -5.24 23.67
C PRO A 36 33.88 -4.17 24.74
N VAL A 37 32.64 -3.66 24.74
CA VAL A 37 32.14 -2.71 25.74
C VAL A 37 31.85 -3.47 27.05
N PRO A 38 32.07 -2.90 28.25
CA PRO A 38 31.80 -3.58 29.53
C PRO A 38 30.37 -4.11 29.74
N LEU A 39 29.36 -3.60 29.02
CA LEU A 39 27.99 -4.15 29.03
C LEU A 39 27.84 -5.48 28.25
N VAL A 40 28.87 -5.87 27.49
CA VAL A 40 28.77 -6.78 26.34
C VAL A 40 29.93 -7.81 26.30
N GLU A 41 30.71 -7.93 27.38
CA GLU A 41 31.90 -8.81 27.45
C GLU A 41 31.60 -10.32 27.26
N GLU A 42 30.32 -10.71 27.35
CA GLU A 42 29.84 -12.10 27.20
C GLU A 42 29.27 -12.43 25.81
N LEU A 43 29.09 -11.44 24.91
CA LEU A 43 28.53 -11.69 23.56
C LEU A 43 29.63 -11.79 22.49
N ASP A 44 29.37 -12.60 21.46
CA ASP A 44 30.17 -12.61 20.24
C ASP A 44 29.75 -11.49 19.26
N GLU A 45 30.42 -11.43 18.11
CA GLU A 45 30.13 -10.45 17.04
C GLU A 45 28.66 -10.50 16.58
N SER A 46 28.06 -11.70 16.52
CA SER A 46 26.66 -11.87 16.13
C SER A 46 25.70 -11.40 17.21
N GLY A 47 25.99 -11.69 18.48
CA GLY A 47 25.23 -11.19 19.63
C GLY A 47 25.28 -9.66 19.72
N CYS A 48 26.45 -9.07 19.48
CA CYS A 48 26.62 -7.62 19.37
C CYS A 48 25.79 -7.01 18.23
N MET A 49 25.74 -7.65 17.05
CA MET A 49 24.93 -7.14 15.93
C MET A 49 23.43 -7.29 16.14
N ASN A 50 22.99 -8.38 16.79
CA ASN A 50 21.59 -8.56 17.16
C ASN A 50 21.16 -7.49 18.17
N LEU A 51 21.96 -7.28 19.22
CA LEU A 51 21.70 -6.24 20.23
C LEU A 51 21.74 -4.82 19.64
N PHE A 52 22.68 -4.52 18.73
CA PHE A 52 22.66 -3.26 17.97
C PHE A 52 21.34 -3.06 17.21
N THR A 53 20.89 -4.10 16.51
CA THR A 53 19.66 -4.06 15.70
C THR A 53 18.44 -3.85 16.60
N GLU A 54 18.38 -4.55 17.74
CA GLU A 54 17.33 -4.39 18.75
C GLU A 54 17.29 -2.97 19.33
N VAL A 55 18.42 -2.46 19.84
CA VAL A 55 18.54 -1.12 20.43
C VAL A 55 18.17 -0.02 19.42
N ALA A 56 18.59 -0.15 18.15
CA ALA A 56 18.33 0.85 17.10
C ALA A 56 16.87 0.86 16.58
N ILE A 57 16.17 -0.27 16.65
CA ILE A 57 14.85 -0.46 16.03
C ILE A 57 13.73 -0.52 17.07
N LYS A 58 13.89 -1.34 18.12
CA LYS A 58 12.92 -1.52 19.21
C LYS A 58 13.08 -0.50 20.33
N GLY A 59 14.27 0.07 20.49
CA GLY A 59 14.60 0.87 21.67
C GLY A 59 14.55 0.04 22.96
N THR A 60 14.99 -1.22 22.89
CA THR A 60 15.06 -2.14 24.04
C THR A 60 16.46 -2.71 24.21
N GLN A 61 16.80 -3.04 25.45
CA GLN A 61 18.00 -3.79 25.81
C GLN A 61 17.63 -4.73 26.96
N LYS A 62 17.80 -6.04 26.80
CA LYS A 62 17.46 -7.05 27.83
C LYS A 62 16.00 -6.91 28.33
N GLU A 63 15.06 -6.74 27.40
CA GLU A 63 13.63 -6.46 27.65
C GLU A 63 13.33 -5.06 28.24
N GLU A 64 14.32 -4.32 28.73
CA GLU A 64 14.14 -2.99 29.31
C GLU A 64 14.00 -1.91 28.22
N THR A 65 13.03 -1.01 28.39
CA THR A 65 12.80 0.13 27.48
C THR A 65 13.87 1.20 27.65
N LEU A 66 14.38 1.71 26.52
CA LEU A 66 15.29 2.84 26.43
C LEU A 66 14.54 4.13 26.03
N GLY A 67 14.78 5.21 26.77
CA GLY A 67 14.34 6.57 26.42
C GLY A 67 15.44 7.38 25.76
N ILE A 68 15.07 8.34 24.91
CA ILE A 68 15.99 9.35 24.36
C ILE A 68 15.45 10.73 24.71
N ASN A 69 16.20 11.47 25.52
CA ASN A 69 15.89 12.85 25.90
C ASN A 69 16.73 13.82 25.06
N LEU A 70 16.10 14.61 24.19
CA LEU A 70 16.82 15.57 23.33
C LEU A 70 17.16 16.86 24.08
N MET A 71 16.45 17.18 25.17
CA MET A 71 16.77 18.33 26.00
C MET A 71 18.09 18.14 26.78
N THR A 72 18.43 16.90 27.14
CA THR A 72 19.69 16.53 27.79
C THR A 72 20.81 16.53 26.75
N GLY A 73 21.96 17.11 27.09
CA GLY A 73 23.07 17.32 26.15
C GLY A 73 22.86 18.46 25.15
N SER A 74 21.62 18.90 24.88
CA SER A 74 21.34 20.05 24.01
C SER A 74 22.10 21.30 24.44
N HIS A 75 22.82 21.88 23.50
CA HIS A 75 23.60 23.10 23.68
C HIS A 75 22.77 24.37 23.47
N ALA A 76 21.43 24.30 23.53
CA ALA A 76 20.53 25.43 23.26
C ALA A 76 20.85 26.69 24.08
N GLY A 77 21.36 26.56 25.32
CA GLY A 77 21.83 27.71 26.12
C GLY A 77 23.02 28.49 25.52
N ARG A 78 23.70 27.93 24.50
CA ARG A 78 24.84 28.55 23.78
C ARG A 78 24.45 29.20 22.45
N LEU A 79 23.18 29.17 22.03
CA LEU A 79 22.65 29.75 20.77
C LEU A 79 22.78 31.29 20.63
N GLN A 80 23.63 31.96 21.41
CA GLN A 80 23.82 33.43 21.38
C GLN A 80 24.38 33.96 20.05
N THR A 81 24.88 33.07 19.18
CA THR A 81 25.44 33.40 17.86
C THR A 81 24.78 32.61 16.74
N CYS A 82 23.45 32.44 16.78
CA CYS A 82 22.70 31.91 15.64
C CYS A 82 22.86 32.81 14.42
N ASP A 83 23.15 32.19 13.28
CA ASP A 83 22.92 32.81 11.99
C ASP A 83 21.43 32.75 11.68
N LEU A 84 20.80 33.93 11.61
CA LEU A 84 19.40 34.11 11.23
C LEU A 84 19.34 34.78 9.86
N TYR A 85 18.86 34.04 8.85
CA TYR A 85 18.68 34.56 7.49
C TYR A 85 17.20 34.56 7.12
N LYS A 86 16.68 35.72 6.71
CA LYS A 86 15.39 35.84 6.03
C LYS A 86 15.60 35.77 4.52
N ASP A 87 14.66 35.14 3.81
CA ASP A 87 14.72 34.88 2.38
C ASP A 87 13.30 34.87 1.78
N PHE A 88 13.19 35.02 0.46
CA PHE A 88 11.93 34.95 -0.28
C PHE A 88 12.03 33.81 -1.30
N ASP A 89 11.29 32.73 -1.07
CA ASP A 89 11.47 31.46 -1.78
C ASP A 89 10.71 31.38 -3.11
N SER A 90 9.50 31.93 -3.08
CA SER A 90 8.46 31.65 -4.06
C SER A 90 7.38 32.73 -4.03
N LEU A 91 6.82 33.02 -5.20
CA LEU A 91 5.74 33.97 -5.41
C LEU A 91 4.65 33.28 -6.22
N LEU A 92 3.41 33.38 -5.74
CA LEU A 92 2.23 32.75 -6.33
C LEU A 92 1.10 33.79 -6.35
N GLY A 93 0.56 34.11 -7.52
CA GLY A 93 -0.47 35.15 -7.64
C GLY A 93 -1.52 34.87 -8.69
N ILE A 94 -2.67 35.53 -8.56
CA ILE A 94 -3.76 35.54 -9.52
C ILE A 94 -4.04 37.00 -9.91
N TYR A 95 -4.06 37.26 -11.21
CA TYR A 95 -4.21 38.59 -11.80
C TYR A 95 -5.27 38.58 -12.90
N THR A 96 -6.14 39.58 -12.85
CA THR A 96 -7.16 39.92 -13.85
C THR A 96 -6.59 40.70 -15.04
N HIS A 97 -5.34 41.18 -14.92
CA HIS A 97 -4.60 41.94 -15.91
C HIS A 97 -3.17 41.38 -16.12
N THR A 98 -2.40 41.93 -17.05
CA THR A 98 -0.99 41.55 -17.32
C THR A 98 -0.11 41.64 -16.07
N PRO A 99 0.47 40.53 -15.56
CA PRO A 99 1.24 40.55 -14.30
C PRO A 99 2.75 40.82 -14.46
N TYR A 100 3.26 40.88 -15.70
CA TYR A 100 4.71 40.83 -15.97
C TYR A 100 5.07 41.57 -17.27
N PHE A 101 6.18 42.31 -17.26
CA PHE A 101 6.68 43.04 -18.44
C PHE A 101 8.05 42.60 -18.96
N GLY A 102 8.82 41.78 -18.23
CA GLY A 102 10.18 41.40 -18.63
C GLY A 102 10.27 40.42 -19.80
N GLU A 103 11.49 39.98 -20.14
CA GLU A 103 11.72 38.99 -21.20
C GLU A 103 11.13 37.62 -20.83
N ALA A 104 10.40 37.02 -21.77
CA ALA A 104 9.71 35.75 -21.57
C ALA A 104 10.00 34.74 -22.70
N ARG A 105 9.56 33.50 -22.51
CA ARG A 105 9.59 32.42 -23.51
C ARG A 105 8.20 31.88 -23.71
N LEU A 106 7.73 31.93 -24.96
CA LEU A 106 6.45 31.41 -25.40
C LEU A 106 6.60 29.94 -25.85
N PRO A 107 6.15 28.95 -25.06
CA PRO A 107 6.03 27.57 -25.52
C PRO A 107 4.96 27.41 -26.61
N ALA A 108 4.89 26.20 -27.18
CA ALA A 108 3.86 25.81 -28.13
C ALA A 108 2.48 25.54 -27.50
N ILE A 109 2.26 25.93 -26.22
CA ILE A 109 1.26 25.43 -25.24
C ILE A 109 1.66 24.08 -24.65
N SER A 110 1.49 23.90 -23.33
CA SER A 110 1.80 22.64 -22.64
C SER A 110 0.57 21.78 -22.36
N ARG A 111 0.75 20.49 -22.64
CA ARG A 111 -0.14 19.39 -22.24
C ARG A 111 0.33 18.67 -20.96
N ASP A 112 1.46 19.05 -20.36
CA ASP A 112 2.04 18.31 -19.23
C ASP A 112 1.65 18.87 -17.85
N PHE A 113 1.44 17.94 -16.90
CA PHE A 113 1.19 18.24 -15.48
C PHE A 113 2.37 18.95 -14.78
N ILE A 114 3.52 19.07 -15.44
CA ILE A 114 4.75 19.68 -14.91
C ILE A 114 4.74 21.20 -15.15
N SER A 115 4.39 21.63 -16.36
CA SER A 115 4.30 23.04 -16.71
C SER A 115 3.01 23.67 -16.21
N ASN A 116 1.89 22.94 -16.24
CA ASN A 116 0.59 23.45 -15.79
C ASN A 116 0.48 23.46 -14.25
N LEU A 117 -0.56 24.08 -13.69
CA LEU A 117 -0.80 24.09 -12.24
C LEU A 117 -1.63 22.86 -11.83
N SER A 118 -0.95 21.85 -11.30
CA SER A 118 -1.50 20.52 -10.97
C SER A 118 -1.48 20.17 -9.46
N LYS A 119 -0.82 20.98 -8.62
CA LYS A 119 -0.64 20.74 -7.17
C LYS A 119 -1.24 21.89 -6.35
N GLU A 120 -1.76 21.58 -5.15
CA GLU A 120 -2.38 22.61 -4.29
C GLU A 120 -1.38 23.69 -3.87
N VAL A 121 -1.85 24.95 -3.88
CA VAL A 121 -1.07 26.17 -3.58
C VAL A 121 -1.43 26.80 -2.24
N HIS A 122 -2.23 26.10 -1.42
CA HIS A 122 -2.61 26.47 -0.04
C HIS A 122 -3.16 27.90 0.15
N PHE A 123 -3.63 28.55 -0.92
CA PHE A 123 -4.46 29.75 -0.87
C PHE A 123 -5.77 29.50 -1.63
N ARG A 124 -6.76 30.37 -1.42
CA ARG A 124 -8.07 30.32 -2.08
C ARG A 124 -8.34 31.61 -2.86
N TYR A 125 -9.15 31.49 -3.89
CA TYR A 125 -9.60 32.58 -4.76
C TYR A 125 -11.00 32.24 -5.27
N ASP A 126 -11.92 33.19 -5.24
CA ASP A 126 -13.33 32.96 -5.53
C ASP A 126 -13.59 33.04 -7.04
N PHE A 127 -13.35 31.92 -7.74
CA PHE A 127 -13.51 31.84 -9.18
C PHE A 127 -15.00 31.88 -9.59
N GLN A 128 -15.32 32.71 -10.58
CA GLN A 128 -16.63 32.71 -11.23
C GLN A 128 -16.74 31.53 -12.20
N THR A 129 -17.30 30.43 -11.71
CA THR A 129 -17.56 29.17 -12.43
C THR A 129 -19.04 29.09 -12.88
N PRO A 130 -19.43 28.12 -13.76
CA PRO A 130 -20.80 28.05 -14.27
C PRO A 130 -21.83 27.48 -13.29
N GLU A 131 -21.42 26.52 -12.44
CA GLU A 131 -22.31 25.72 -11.59
C GLU A 131 -21.82 25.71 -10.12
N ASP A 132 -20.71 25.01 -9.84
CA ASP A 132 -20.13 24.87 -8.50
C ASP A 132 -19.03 25.90 -8.22
N VAL A 133 -19.13 26.66 -7.11
CA VAL A 133 -18.11 27.65 -6.70
C VAL A 133 -16.80 26.96 -6.32
N CYS A 134 -15.85 26.93 -7.26
CA CYS A 134 -14.52 26.42 -7.00
C CYS A 134 -13.64 27.51 -6.38
N THR A 135 -13.01 27.20 -5.25
CA THR A 135 -12.08 28.12 -4.56
C THR A 135 -10.60 27.71 -4.71
N LYS A 136 -10.31 26.62 -5.41
CA LYS A 136 -9.00 25.95 -5.46
C LYS A 136 -8.32 26.17 -6.83
N PRO A 137 -7.26 27.01 -6.93
CA PRO A 137 -6.63 27.31 -8.22
C PRO A 137 -6.14 26.07 -9.00
N HIS A 138 -5.63 25.05 -8.30
CA HIS A 138 -5.11 23.83 -8.92
C HIS A 138 -6.17 22.90 -9.53
N LEU A 139 -7.46 23.18 -9.32
CA LEU A 139 -8.57 22.44 -9.93
C LEU A 139 -9.15 23.17 -11.16
N ILE A 140 -8.91 24.48 -11.31
CA ILE A 140 -9.37 25.23 -12.48
C ILE A 140 -8.55 24.82 -13.70
N PRO A 141 -9.19 24.50 -14.85
CA PRO A 141 -8.47 24.18 -16.09
C PRO A 141 -7.51 25.30 -16.47
N ASN A 142 -6.26 24.95 -16.75
CA ASN A 142 -5.21 25.95 -16.99
C ASN A 142 -4.10 25.43 -17.92
N SER A 143 -3.36 26.35 -18.54
CA SER A 143 -2.17 26.00 -19.34
C SER A 143 -1.06 27.04 -19.23
N CYS A 144 0.19 26.57 -19.20
CA CYS A 144 1.38 27.40 -19.23
C CYS A 144 1.55 28.08 -20.59
N ILE A 145 1.51 29.42 -20.60
CA ILE A 145 1.61 30.25 -21.82
C ILE A 145 2.93 31.04 -21.93
N LEU A 146 3.62 31.30 -20.81
CA LEU A 146 4.94 31.91 -20.79
C LEU A 146 5.80 31.27 -19.69
N GLU A 147 7.08 31.12 -19.96
CA GLU A 147 8.12 30.90 -18.94
C GLU A 147 9.03 32.13 -18.86
N PHE A 148 9.57 32.44 -17.69
CA PHE A 148 10.52 33.54 -17.52
C PHE A 148 11.58 33.22 -16.47
N GLY A 149 12.70 33.96 -16.49
CA GLY A 149 13.83 33.75 -15.57
C GLY A 149 14.29 32.28 -15.44
N THR A 150 14.38 31.83 -14.20
CA THR A 150 14.61 30.42 -13.81
C THR A 150 13.35 29.91 -13.13
N ASN A 151 12.86 28.73 -13.54
CA ASN A 151 11.72 28.02 -12.93
C ASN A 151 10.48 28.90 -12.61
N SER A 152 10.23 29.93 -13.43
CA SER A 152 9.09 30.83 -13.29
C SER A 152 8.22 30.78 -14.54
N LYS A 153 6.90 30.92 -14.37
CA LYS A 153 5.90 30.72 -15.41
C LYS A 153 4.64 31.56 -15.19
N ILE A 154 3.94 31.83 -16.28
CA ILE A 154 2.59 32.37 -16.28
C ILE A 154 1.70 31.31 -16.94
N CYS A 155 0.76 30.79 -16.17
CA CYS A 155 -0.37 30.05 -16.69
C CYS A 155 -1.54 30.99 -16.93
N ILE A 156 -2.39 30.65 -17.89
CA ILE A 156 -3.74 31.21 -18.00
C ILE A 156 -4.73 30.18 -17.48
N MET A 157 -5.74 30.63 -16.72
CA MET A 157 -6.77 29.80 -16.10
C MET A 157 -8.13 30.10 -16.71
N PHE A 158 -9.01 29.09 -16.74
CA PHE A 158 -10.32 29.15 -17.40
C PHE A 158 -11.43 28.72 -16.43
N PRO A 159 -11.97 29.66 -15.61
CA PRO A 159 -13.03 29.36 -14.64
C PRO A 159 -14.28 28.78 -15.28
N GLN A 160 -14.64 29.22 -16.49
CA GLN A 160 -15.84 28.79 -17.20
C GLN A 160 -15.69 27.41 -17.89
N ALA A 161 -14.51 26.77 -17.80
CA ALA A 161 -14.28 25.38 -18.22
C ALA A 161 -14.31 24.38 -17.04
N TYR A 162 -14.43 24.87 -15.80
CA TYR A 162 -14.52 24.03 -14.61
C TYR A 162 -15.95 23.51 -14.40
N TYR A 163 -16.06 22.21 -14.17
CA TYR A 163 -17.26 21.53 -13.66
C TYR A 163 -16.84 20.40 -12.71
N ARG A 164 -17.74 20.03 -11.79
CA ARG A 164 -17.50 18.92 -10.85
C ARG A 164 -17.51 17.59 -11.61
N GLY A 165 -16.51 16.74 -11.37
CA GLY A 165 -16.34 15.48 -12.11
C GLY A 165 -15.37 15.56 -13.31
N ARG A 166 -14.84 16.74 -13.69
CA ARG A 166 -13.82 16.89 -14.76
C ARG A 166 -12.51 16.10 -14.52
N GLY A 167 -12.28 15.58 -13.31
CA GLY A 167 -11.15 14.71 -12.94
C GLY A 167 -9.80 15.42 -12.79
N ASN A 168 -9.47 16.37 -13.66
CA ASN A 168 -8.20 17.10 -13.62
C ASN A 168 -8.28 18.52 -14.20
N SER A 169 -7.22 19.31 -13.98
CA SER A 169 -7.10 20.72 -14.40
C SER A 169 -6.38 20.94 -15.74
N LEU A 170 -6.30 19.92 -16.61
CA LEU A 170 -5.84 20.09 -17.98
C LEU A 170 -6.98 20.52 -18.91
N LEU A 171 -6.59 21.15 -20.01
CA LEU A 171 -7.47 21.44 -21.14
C LEU A 171 -7.63 20.21 -22.04
N THR A 172 -8.78 20.09 -22.70
CA THR A 172 -9.02 19.08 -23.75
C THR A 172 -8.20 19.40 -25.00
N ASP A 173 -8.10 18.45 -25.93
CA ASP A 173 -7.39 18.64 -27.21
C ASP A 173 -8.00 19.77 -28.07
N GLU A 174 -9.31 19.99 -27.95
CA GLU A 174 -10.07 21.04 -28.62
C GLU A 174 -9.90 22.41 -27.93
N GLU A 175 -10.02 22.47 -26.60
CA GLU A 175 -9.73 23.70 -25.83
C GLU A 175 -8.28 24.16 -26.06
N CYS A 176 -7.33 23.23 -26.13
CA CYS A 176 -5.95 23.51 -26.51
C CYS A 176 -5.83 24.07 -27.95
N ALA A 177 -6.65 23.59 -28.90
CA ALA A 177 -6.63 24.06 -30.29
C ALA A 177 -7.12 25.52 -30.38
N HIS A 178 -8.21 25.83 -29.69
CA HIS A 178 -8.76 27.17 -29.58
C HIS A 178 -7.80 28.12 -28.86
N LEU A 179 -7.19 27.70 -27.74
CA LEU A 179 -6.14 28.47 -27.07
C LEU A 179 -4.91 28.68 -27.97
N TYR A 180 -4.55 27.69 -28.80
CA TYR A 180 -3.46 27.84 -29.76
C TYR A 180 -3.75 28.92 -30.80
N ALA A 181 -4.97 29.00 -31.31
CA ALA A 181 -5.39 30.09 -32.20
C ALA A 181 -5.28 31.45 -31.48
N ALA A 182 -5.83 31.56 -30.27
CA ALA A 182 -5.82 32.78 -29.48
C ALA A 182 -4.40 33.31 -29.18
N VAL A 183 -3.51 32.43 -28.69
CA VAL A 183 -2.09 32.72 -28.45
C VAL A 183 -1.38 33.14 -29.73
N THR A 184 -1.75 32.57 -30.89
CA THR A 184 -1.15 32.91 -32.18
C THR A 184 -1.63 34.28 -32.69
N VAL A 185 -2.87 34.67 -32.41
CA VAL A 185 -3.38 36.04 -32.66
C VAL A 185 -2.67 37.07 -31.79
N ALA A 186 -2.56 36.81 -30.49
CA ALA A 186 -1.86 37.69 -29.55
C ALA A 186 -0.37 37.85 -29.90
N HIS A 187 0.33 36.75 -30.25
CA HIS A 187 1.75 36.82 -30.64
C HIS A 187 1.97 37.62 -31.93
N ARG A 188 1.11 37.44 -32.95
CA ARG A 188 1.16 38.24 -34.19
C ARG A 188 0.88 39.73 -33.98
N TYR A 189 0.14 40.09 -32.94
CA TYR A 189 -0.10 41.48 -32.57
C TYR A 189 1.10 42.11 -31.85
N ALA A 190 1.67 41.40 -30.88
CA ALA A 190 2.74 41.92 -30.02
C ALA A 190 4.13 41.89 -30.68
N ASP A 191 4.46 40.82 -31.39
CA ASP A 191 5.68 40.71 -32.20
C ASP A 191 5.38 40.09 -33.58
N PRO A 192 4.97 40.91 -34.56
CA PRO A 192 4.76 40.46 -35.92
C PRO A 192 6.00 39.80 -36.53
N LEU A 193 7.22 40.17 -36.11
CA LEU A 193 8.47 39.73 -36.71
C LEU A 193 8.85 38.30 -36.27
N SER A 194 8.76 37.95 -34.99
CA SER A 194 8.99 36.55 -34.55
C SER A 194 7.78 35.62 -34.78
N SER A 195 6.57 36.16 -34.93
CA SER A 195 5.34 35.36 -35.09
C SER A 195 5.34 34.38 -36.27
N HIS A 196 6.16 34.61 -37.30
CA HIS A 196 6.31 33.70 -38.44
C HIS A 196 7.00 32.37 -38.09
N GLU A 197 7.73 32.30 -36.96
CA GLU A 197 8.33 31.05 -36.47
C GLU A 197 7.29 30.12 -35.81
N ARG A 198 6.10 30.62 -35.47
CA ARG A 198 5.03 29.84 -34.84
C ARG A 198 4.22 29.08 -35.90
N PRO A 199 4.01 27.74 -35.76
CA PRO A 199 3.15 26.97 -36.67
C PRO A 199 1.75 27.57 -36.81
N SER A 200 1.15 27.44 -38.00
CA SER A 200 -0.11 28.09 -38.37
C SER A 200 -1.36 27.56 -37.66
N ASN A 201 -1.32 26.31 -37.18
CA ASN A 201 -2.40 25.68 -36.42
C ASN A 201 -1.84 24.66 -35.39
N TRP A 202 -2.73 24.15 -34.54
CA TRP A 202 -2.40 23.22 -33.46
C TRP A 202 -1.80 21.90 -33.98
N GLU A 203 -2.39 21.31 -35.02
CA GLU A 203 -1.91 20.06 -35.65
C GLU A 203 -0.44 20.17 -36.09
N SER A 204 -0.08 21.29 -36.73
CA SER A 204 1.29 21.58 -37.17
C SER A 204 2.25 21.76 -35.99
N ALA A 205 1.76 22.29 -34.86
CA ALA A 205 2.53 22.41 -33.63
C ALA A 205 2.75 21.05 -32.95
N LEU A 206 1.73 20.19 -32.90
CA LEU A 206 1.83 18.82 -32.39
C LEU A 206 2.79 17.97 -33.24
N HIS A 207 2.71 18.08 -34.57
CA HIS A 207 3.65 17.44 -35.49
C HIS A 207 5.09 17.92 -35.25
N ARG A 208 5.31 19.24 -35.07
CA ARG A 208 6.64 19.79 -34.72
C ARG A 208 7.11 19.37 -33.32
N ALA A 209 6.20 19.12 -32.39
CA ALA A 209 6.49 18.70 -31.02
C ALA A 209 6.71 17.17 -30.86
N ASN A 210 6.49 16.36 -31.90
CA ASN A 210 6.61 14.91 -31.85
C ASN A 210 7.75 14.39 -32.76
N PRO A 211 9.03 14.59 -32.39
CA PRO A 211 10.17 14.32 -33.26
C PRO A 211 10.43 12.82 -33.51
N SER A 212 9.89 11.91 -32.69
CA SER A 212 9.71 10.48 -33.01
C SER A 212 8.96 9.74 -31.88
N ARG A 213 8.28 8.64 -32.22
CA ARG A 213 7.68 7.67 -31.26
C ARG A 213 8.73 6.92 -30.38
N HIS A 214 9.99 7.36 -30.30
CA HIS A 214 11.09 6.60 -29.67
C HIS A 214 11.86 7.37 -28.58
N SER A 215 11.80 8.70 -28.52
CA SER A 215 12.38 9.46 -27.40
C SER A 215 11.38 9.59 -26.24
N LYS A 216 11.34 8.60 -25.33
CA LYS A 216 10.60 8.70 -24.05
C LYS A 216 11.14 9.75 -23.06
N LYS A 217 12.16 10.52 -23.44
CA LYS A 217 12.60 11.73 -22.75
C LYS A 217 12.08 12.92 -23.55
N GLY A 218 11.41 13.85 -22.86
CA GLY A 218 10.52 14.84 -23.47
C GLY A 218 11.12 15.56 -24.68
N ALA A 219 10.30 15.70 -25.72
CA ALA A 219 10.67 16.49 -26.89
C ALA A 219 10.99 17.93 -26.46
N HIS A 220 12.07 18.49 -26.99
CA HIS A 220 12.36 19.91 -26.83
C HIS A 220 11.35 20.73 -27.66
N VAL A 221 10.18 20.97 -27.07
CA VAL A 221 9.17 21.89 -27.60
C VAL A 221 9.86 23.23 -27.90
N HIS A 222 9.78 23.67 -29.14
CA HIS A 222 10.45 24.90 -29.58
C HIS A 222 9.85 26.11 -28.86
N ARG A 223 10.65 26.75 -28.02
CA ARG A 223 10.28 27.95 -27.27
C ARG A 223 10.69 29.17 -28.07
N LEU A 224 9.76 30.09 -28.30
CA LEU A 224 10.05 31.38 -28.94
C LEU A 224 10.39 32.40 -27.85
N ASN A 225 11.45 33.16 -28.00
CA ASN A 225 11.73 34.25 -27.06
C ASN A 225 10.80 35.43 -27.38
N LEU A 226 10.16 35.99 -26.36
CA LEU A 226 9.31 37.16 -26.43
C LEU A 226 10.03 38.30 -25.68
N PRO A 227 10.45 39.37 -26.37
CA PRO A 227 11.20 40.45 -25.73
C PRO A 227 10.29 41.28 -24.82
N GLU A 228 10.89 41.91 -23.80
CA GLU A 228 10.24 42.80 -22.81
C GLU A 228 9.11 43.66 -23.40
N HIS A 229 9.42 44.45 -24.43
CA HIS A 229 8.47 45.37 -25.09
C HIS A 229 7.26 44.69 -25.77
N ALA A 230 7.30 43.38 -25.97
CA ALA A 230 6.22 42.57 -26.53
C ALA A 230 5.50 41.70 -25.49
N THR A 231 6.12 41.40 -24.33
CA THR A 231 5.52 40.56 -23.28
C THR A 231 4.20 41.13 -22.77
N GLY A 232 4.16 42.41 -22.41
CA GLY A 232 2.93 43.07 -21.95
C GLY A 232 1.83 43.10 -23.01
N PRO A 233 2.09 43.68 -24.20
CA PRO A 233 1.11 43.71 -25.30
C PRO A 233 0.62 42.34 -25.77
N PHE A 234 1.39 41.26 -25.57
CA PHE A 234 0.95 39.89 -25.81
C PHE A 234 -0.06 39.42 -24.77
N LEU A 235 0.21 39.66 -23.48
CA LEU A 235 -0.67 39.27 -22.37
C LEU A 235 -1.98 40.06 -22.42
N ASP A 236 -1.91 41.39 -22.52
CA ASP A 236 -3.09 42.24 -22.69
C ASP A 236 -3.94 41.74 -23.86
N LYS A 237 -3.32 41.47 -25.02
CA LYS A 237 -4.06 41.06 -26.21
C LYS A 237 -4.66 39.66 -26.12
N LEU A 238 -4.07 38.77 -25.32
CA LEU A 238 -4.58 37.42 -25.11
C LEU A 238 -5.83 37.43 -24.23
N LEU A 239 -5.85 38.18 -23.12
CA LEU A 239 -7.05 38.37 -22.31
C LEU A 239 -8.17 39.05 -23.10
N ASP A 240 -7.85 40.13 -23.81
CA ASP A 240 -8.75 40.87 -24.73
C ASP A 240 -9.52 39.94 -25.67
N HIS A 241 -8.84 38.94 -26.22
CA HIS A 241 -9.39 38.06 -27.25
C HIS A 241 -10.21 36.91 -26.67
N LEU A 242 -9.82 36.36 -25.52
CA LEU A 242 -10.55 35.27 -24.85
C LEU A 242 -11.82 35.80 -24.16
N ASN A 243 -11.70 36.91 -23.43
CA ASN A 243 -12.80 37.55 -22.73
C ASN A 243 -13.68 38.43 -23.65
N GLY A 244 -13.13 38.95 -24.75
CA GLY A 244 -13.86 39.72 -25.76
C GLY A 244 -14.97 38.92 -26.48
N PRO A 245 -15.83 39.56 -27.28
CA PRO A 245 -17.05 38.94 -27.82
C PRO A 245 -16.80 37.70 -28.68
N ASP A 246 -15.69 37.68 -29.43
CA ASP A 246 -15.34 36.60 -30.36
C ASP A 246 -14.68 35.37 -29.71
N GLY A 247 -14.34 35.44 -28.41
CA GLY A 247 -13.72 34.33 -27.70
C GLY A 247 -14.71 33.22 -27.30
N GLU A 248 -14.22 32.01 -27.06
CA GLU A 248 -15.06 30.85 -26.71
C GLU A 248 -15.80 31.00 -25.36
N PRO A 249 -17.00 30.38 -25.19
CA PRO A 249 -17.75 30.44 -23.94
C PRO A 249 -17.00 29.88 -22.71
N TRP A 250 -16.32 28.74 -22.87
CA TRP A 250 -15.52 28.12 -21.80
C TRP A 250 -14.29 28.97 -21.41
N ALA A 251 -13.88 29.87 -22.30
CA ALA A 251 -12.72 30.73 -22.13
C ALA A 251 -13.06 32.11 -21.54
N LYS A 252 -14.33 32.38 -21.18
CA LYS A 252 -14.72 33.61 -20.50
C LYS A 252 -14.22 33.65 -19.06
N ASN A 253 -14.05 34.88 -18.56
CA ASN A 253 -13.41 35.18 -17.28
C ASN A 253 -12.00 34.55 -17.15
N ALA A 254 -11.31 34.37 -18.27
CA ALA A 254 -9.92 33.93 -18.27
C ALA A 254 -9.03 34.96 -17.56
N LEU A 255 -8.10 34.45 -16.75
CA LEU A 255 -7.23 35.24 -15.89
C LEU A 255 -5.83 34.60 -15.81
N TYR A 256 -4.85 35.33 -15.28
CA TYR A 256 -3.49 34.84 -15.14
C TYR A 256 -3.18 34.28 -13.76
N TYR A 257 -2.47 33.16 -13.74
CA TYR A 257 -1.76 32.64 -12.58
C TYR A 257 -0.25 32.76 -12.81
N ILE A 258 0.43 33.48 -11.93
CA ILE A 258 1.89 33.63 -11.96
C ILE A 258 2.52 32.79 -10.85
N GLU A 259 3.56 32.03 -11.23
CA GLU A 259 4.37 31.22 -10.32
C GLU A 259 5.85 31.54 -10.56
N ARG A 260 6.56 31.96 -9.53
CA ARG A 260 8.01 32.20 -9.56
C ARG A 260 8.65 31.42 -8.43
N ARG A 261 9.46 30.41 -8.76
CA ARG A 261 10.03 29.44 -7.81
C ARG A 261 11.52 29.20 -8.05
N GLY A 262 12.18 28.57 -7.08
CA GLY A 262 13.59 28.19 -7.20
C GLY A 262 14.56 29.36 -7.01
N LEU A 263 14.13 30.42 -6.31
CA LEU A 263 14.95 31.57 -5.94
C LEU A 263 15.55 31.46 -4.53
N LYS A 264 15.37 30.29 -3.89
CA LYS A 264 15.98 29.92 -2.61
C LYS A 264 17.43 30.39 -2.57
N GLU A 265 17.85 30.94 -1.44
CA GLU A 265 19.21 31.43 -1.17
C GLU A 265 19.61 32.75 -1.85
N LEU A 266 18.94 33.20 -2.91
CA LEU A 266 19.36 34.37 -3.69
C LEU A 266 19.14 35.73 -2.98
N ASN A 267 18.15 35.81 -2.08
CA ASN A 267 17.76 37.05 -1.41
C ASN A 267 17.96 36.96 0.13
N ARG A 268 18.84 36.06 0.57
CA ARG A 268 19.21 35.86 1.98
C ARG A 268 19.81 37.14 2.58
N HIS A 269 19.13 37.70 3.58
CA HIS A 269 19.58 38.85 4.37
C HIS A 269 19.53 38.51 5.88
N ARG A 270 20.40 39.12 6.68
CA ARG A 270 20.55 38.78 8.11
C ARG A 270 19.53 39.52 8.98
N VAL A 271 18.87 38.79 9.88
CA VAL A 271 17.82 39.35 10.78
C VAL A 271 18.39 40.24 11.89
N ASN A 272 19.67 40.05 12.24
CA ASN A 272 20.32 40.78 13.34
C ASN A 272 20.82 42.19 12.96
N ASP A 273 20.35 42.76 11.84
CA ASP A 273 20.69 44.13 11.43
C ASP A 273 19.72 45.16 12.03
N LEU A 274 20.21 46.37 12.35
CA LEU A 274 19.39 47.45 12.88
C LEU A 274 18.43 48.03 11.81
N SER A 275 18.79 47.91 10.53
CA SER A 275 17.96 48.24 9.37
C SER A 275 17.25 47.01 8.78
N PHE A 276 16.99 45.96 9.59
CA PHE A 276 16.38 44.72 9.09
C PHE A 276 15.09 44.94 8.28
N LEU A 277 14.21 45.84 8.72
CA LEU A 277 12.95 46.12 8.01
C LEU A 277 13.20 46.73 6.63
N GLU A 278 13.99 47.80 6.58
CA GLU A 278 14.40 48.49 5.35
C GLU A 278 15.11 47.51 4.39
N SER A 279 15.93 46.59 4.91
CA SER A 279 16.59 45.56 4.10
C SER A 279 15.61 44.49 3.58
N SER A 280 14.61 44.10 4.37
CA SER A 280 13.59 43.10 4.01
C SER A 280 12.59 43.66 2.99
N GLU A 281 12.30 44.96 3.05
CA GLU A 281 11.54 45.70 2.01
C GLU A 281 12.34 45.80 0.71
N GLN A 282 13.60 46.24 0.75
CA GLN A 282 14.47 46.32 -0.43
C GLN A 282 14.71 44.95 -1.08
N CYS A 283 14.92 43.90 -0.28
CA CYS A 283 15.01 42.52 -0.79
C CYS A 283 13.69 42.01 -1.38
N LEU A 284 12.53 42.49 -0.92
CA LEU A 284 11.23 42.15 -1.49
C LEU A 284 11.01 42.86 -2.84
N GLU A 285 11.34 44.15 -2.94
CA GLU A 285 11.30 44.91 -4.20
C GLU A 285 12.24 44.29 -5.26
N GLN A 286 13.48 43.95 -4.88
CA GLN A 286 14.42 43.25 -5.75
C GLN A 286 13.92 41.84 -6.13
N PHE A 287 13.26 41.13 -5.21
CA PHE A 287 12.66 39.84 -5.48
C PHE A 287 11.51 39.92 -6.49
N MET A 288 10.66 40.95 -6.42
CA MET A 288 9.57 41.20 -7.38
C MET A 288 10.11 41.39 -8.80
N GLY A 289 11.11 42.26 -9.00
CA GLY A 289 11.64 42.57 -10.34
C GLY A 289 10.56 43.11 -11.28
N ASP A 290 10.47 42.57 -12.51
CA ASP A 290 9.52 43.02 -13.55
C ASP A 290 8.08 42.49 -13.36
N ILE A 291 7.76 41.91 -12.19
CA ILE A 291 6.39 41.52 -11.80
C ILE A 291 5.67 42.72 -11.17
N ILE A 292 4.47 43.01 -11.63
CA ILE A 292 3.66 44.11 -11.08
C ILE A 292 3.10 43.69 -9.70
N PRO A 293 3.15 44.56 -8.66
CA PRO A 293 2.38 44.37 -7.44
C PRO A 293 0.86 44.23 -7.74
N PRO A 294 0.09 43.44 -6.98
CA PRO A 294 -1.34 43.22 -7.25
C PRO A 294 -2.17 44.48 -6.99
N ASP A 295 -3.21 44.73 -7.81
CA ASP A 295 -4.24 45.72 -7.50
C ASP A 295 -5.45 45.04 -6.83
N ALA A 296 -5.56 45.23 -5.52
CA ALA A 296 -6.69 44.72 -4.74
C ALA A 296 -8.05 45.31 -5.17
N ALA A 297 -8.08 46.46 -5.86
CA ALA A 297 -9.32 47.02 -6.41
C ALA A 297 -9.79 46.31 -7.68
N LEU A 298 -8.90 45.59 -8.38
CA LEU A 298 -9.23 44.69 -9.48
C LEU A 298 -9.51 43.26 -9.00
N GLY A 299 -9.32 42.98 -7.71
CA GLY A 299 -9.45 41.65 -7.11
C GLY A 299 -8.20 40.77 -7.27
N ASP A 300 -7.06 41.35 -7.65
CA ASP A 300 -5.82 40.59 -7.79
C ASP A 300 -5.26 40.18 -6.43
N ILE A 301 -4.62 39.01 -6.36
CA ILE A 301 -3.98 38.50 -5.15
C ILE A 301 -2.55 38.05 -5.42
N LEU A 302 -1.65 38.34 -4.48
CA LEU A 302 -0.27 37.88 -4.51
C LEU A 302 0.15 37.36 -3.14
N TYR A 303 0.61 36.11 -3.12
CA TYR A 303 1.18 35.45 -1.95
C TYR A 303 2.67 35.21 -2.14
N ILE A 304 3.44 35.46 -1.09
CA ILE A 304 4.90 35.27 -1.03
C ILE A 304 5.20 34.20 0.01
N ASP A 305 5.95 33.17 -0.40
CA ASP A 305 6.59 32.23 0.50
C ASP A 305 7.82 32.90 1.10
N THR A 306 7.62 33.51 2.27
CA THR A 306 8.70 34.13 3.03
C THR A 306 9.28 33.09 3.97
N ALA A 307 10.61 33.06 4.13
CA ALA A 307 11.28 32.08 4.97
C ALA A 307 12.25 32.71 5.98
N LEU A 308 12.42 32.03 7.11
CA LEU A 308 13.46 32.26 8.12
C LEU A 308 14.27 30.97 8.31
N GLU A 309 15.57 31.03 8.05
CA GLU A 309 16.52 29.97 8.38
C GLU A 309 17.26 30.27 9.68
N ILE A 310 17.44 29.24 10.49
CA ILE A 310 18.06 29.29 11.80
C ILE A 310 19.15 28.21 11.85
N GLY A 311 20.40 28.66 11.74
CA GLY A 311 21.57 27.79 11.63
C GLY A 311 22.69 28.15 12.61
N GLN A 312 23.59 27.19 12.83
CA GLN A 312 24.87 27.38 13.49
C GLN A 312 25.88 26.40 12.89
N HIS A 313 27.11 26.86 12.64
CA HIS A 313 28.13 26.01 12.05
C HIS A 313 28.64 24.90 12.98
N GLY A 314 28.88 23.71 12.43
CA GLY A 314 29.31 22.51 13.15
C GLY A 314 28.16 21.77 13.87
N ALA A 315 26.90 22.10 13.58
CA ALA A 315 25.77 21.76 14.42
C ALA A 315 24.53 21.31 13.65
N ALA A 316 23.64 20.66 14.40
CA ALA A 316 22.29 20.35 13.99
C ALA A 316 21.30 21.11 14.88
N VAL A 317 20.58 22.03 14.26
CA VAL A 317 19.51 22.83 14.85
C VAL A 317 18.17 22.15 14.55
N LEU A 318 17.43 21.75 15.59
CA LEU A 318 16.20 20.97 15.44
C LEU A 318 14.98 21.69 16.06
N PRO A 319 13.80 21.70 15.39
CA PRO A 319 12.57 22.30 15.90
C PRO A 319 11.96 21.49 17.06
N ARG A 320 11.64 22.17 18.18
CA ARG A 320 11.03 21.52 19.36
C ARG A 320 9.53 21.37 19.19
N THR A 321 9.05 20.13 19.24
CA THR A 321 7.62 19.78 19.15
C THR A 321 6.76 20.56 20.14
N SER A 322 7.21 20.63 21.40
CA SER A 322 6.50 21.32 22.50
C SER A 322 6.49 22.84 22.39
N GLN A 323 7.01 23.41 21.30
CA GLN A 323 7.10 24.85 21.05
C GLN A 323 6.42 25.29 19.74
N HIS A 324 5.72 24.40 19.02
CA HIS A 324 5.00 24.75 17.79
C HIS A 324 4.00 25.90 17.99
N ALA A 325 3.23 25.89 19.07
CA ALA A 325 2.38 27.02 19.45
C ALA A 325 3.19 28.34 19.60
N THR A 326 4.33 28.28 20.28
CA THR A 326 5.23 29.44 20.48
C THR A 326 5.88 29.93 19.19
N PHE A 327 6.16 29.03 18.23
CA PHE A 327 6.56 29.41 16.87
C PHE A 327 5.44 30.18 16.16
N ILE A 328 4.22 29.63 16.12
CA ILE A 328 3.07 30.24 15.43
C ILE A 328 2.73 31.60 16.04
N THR A 329 2.72 31.70 17.37
CA THR A 329 2.57 32.96 18.13
C THR A 329 3.49 34.06 17.59
N ARG A 330 4.78 33.76 17.42
CA ARG A 330 5.80 34.72 16.96
C ARG A 330 5.84 34.89 15.45
N ALA A 331 5.41 33.90 14.68
CA ALA A 331 5.37 33.95 13.23
C ALA A 331 4.15 34.73 12.70
N LEU A 332 3.01 34.66 13.40
CA LEU A 332 1.74 35.27 12.98
C LEU A 332 1.30 36.49 13.81
N ASP A 333 1.99 36.77 14.91
CA ASP A 333 1.64 37.79 15.89
C ASP A 333 0.23 37.58 16.46
N ILE A 334 0.00 36.39 17.04
CA ILE A 334 -1.29 35.97 17.63
C ILE A 334 -1.17 35.57 19.10
N PRO A 335 -2.26 35.63 19.89
CA PRO A 335 -2.27 35.12 21.26
C PRO A 335 -1.86 33.65 21.35
N GLN A 336 -1.06 33.32 22.38
CA GLN A 336 -0.56 31.96 22.63
C GLN A 336 -1.70 30.92 22.74
N GLU A 337 -2.86 31.30 23.26
CA GLU A 337 -4.06 30.45 23.34
C GLU A 337 -4.54 30.00 21.94
N GLN A 338 -4.73 30.93 21.00
CA GLN A 338 -5.10 30.62 19.61
C GLN A 338 -4.03 29.77 18.93
N SER A 339 -2.74 30.13 19.12
CA SER A 339 -1.62 29.36 18.58
C SER A 339 -1.56 27.92 19.10
N SER A 340 -2.06 27.68 20.32
CA SER A 340 -2.06 26.37 20.95
C SER A 340 -3.12 25.48 20.31
N VAL A 341 -4.32 26.01 20.05
CA VAL A 341 -5.37 25.32 19.28
C VAL A 341 -4.85 24.94 17.88
N LEU A 342 -4.23 25.88 17.17
CA LEU A 342 -3.66 25.69 15.83
C LEU A 342 -2.43 24.75 15.78
N ALA A 343 -1.85 24.42 16.95
CA ALA A 343 -0.77 23.45 17.10
C ALA A 343 -1.24 22.10 17.68
N THR A 344 -2.55 21.88 17.83
CA THR A 344 -3.09 20.57 18.23
C THR A 344 -3.39 19.69 17.02
N HIS A 345 -3.39 18.38 17.25
CA HIS A 345 -3.86 17.38 16.29
C HIS A 345 -5.37 17.44 16.01
N ASP A 346 -6.13 18.22 16.80
CA ASP A 346 -7.56 18.43 16.58
C ASP A 346 -7.84 19.52 15.52
N PHE A 347 -6.85 20.37 15.23
CA PHE A 347 -6.93 21.27 14.08
C PHE A 347 -6.59 20.52 12.78
N LYS A 348 -7.61 20.23 11.96
CA LYS A 348 -7.51 19.51 10.67
C LYS A 348 -6.44 20.05 9.71
N GLY A 349 -6.03 21.32 9.85
CA GLY A 349 -4.95 21.92 9.07
C GLY A 349 -3.52 21.63 9.56
N TYR A 350 -3.33 21.04 10.75
CA TYR A 350 -2.03 20.81 11.39
C TYR A 350 -1.50 19.38 11.18
N GLN A 351 -0.42 19.26 10.39
CA GLN A 351 0.37 18.03 10.21
C GLN A 351 1.70 18.16 10.98
N ARG A 352 1.99 17.26 11.91
CA ARG A 352 3.31 17.12 12.56
C ARG A 352 4.24 16.26 11.70
N GLN A 353 5.55 16.55 11.71
CA GLN A 353 6.56 15.87 10.91
C GLN A 353 7.78 15.47 11.78
N PRO A 354 7.75 14.31 12.47
CA PRO A 354 8.83 13.85 13.36
C PRO A 354 10.20 13.81 12.68
N PHE A 355 11.20 14.49 13.23
CA PHE A 355 12.55 14.52 12.67
C PHE A 355 13.23 13.16 12.89
N ALA A 356 13.49 12.41 11.81
CA ALA A 356 14.06 11.07 11.87
C ALA A 356 13.39 10.14 12.90
N LEU A 357 12.06 10.24 13.03
CA LEU A 357 11.23 9.54 14.03
C LEU A 357 11.46 9.93 15.50
N LEU A 358 12.13 11.04 15.81
CA LEU A 358 12.21 11.57 17.18
C LEU A 358 10.93 12.32 17.55
N GLY A 359 10.44 12.12 18.77
CA GLY A 359 9.22 12.73 19.29
C GLY A 359 9.40 14.17 19.75
N GLU A 360 10.49 14.45 20.49
CA GLU A 360 10.79 15.79 21.02
C GLU A 360 11.16 16.82 19.94
N ALA A 361 11.73 16.35 18.83
CA ALA A 361 12.08 17.16 17.67
C ALA A 361 11.17 16.83 16.47
N SER A 362 10.34 17.77 16.04
CA SER A 362 9.51 17.60 14.85
C SER A 362 9.30 18.93 14.13
N GLY A 363 9.15 18.87 12.81
CA GLY A 363 8.58 19.96 12.04
C GLY A 363 7.05 19.95 12.12
N CYS A 364 6.42 20.91 11.46
CA CYS A 364 4.98 20.92 11.24
C CYS A 364 4.61 21.60 9.92
N ARG A 365 3.41 21.33 9.43
CA ARG A 365 2.70 22.06 8.37
C ARG A 365 1.37 22.51 8.93
N ILE A 366 0.95 23.73 8.59
CA ILE A 366 -0.31 24.30 9.05
C ILE A 366 -0.95 25.03 7.87
N SER A 367 -2.15 24.62 7.48
CA SER A 367 -2.94 25.28 6.42
C SER A 367 -4.13 26.02 7.02
N TYR A 368 -4.41 27.24 6.54
CA TYR A 368 -5.48 28.10 7.02
C TYR A 368 -6.39 28.52 5.86
N HIS A 369 -7.69 28.28 5.94
CA HIS A 369 -8.61 28.54 4.83
C HIS A 369 -8.97 30.03 4.63
N HIS A 370 -8.85 30.84 5.69
CA HIS A 370 -9.21 32.27 5.68
C HIS A 370 -8.05 33.18 6.11
N GLY A 371 -6.81 32.68 6.00
CA GLY A 371 -5.64 33.30 6.61
C GLY A 371 -5.60 33.15 8.14
N ALA A 372 -4.48 33.53 8.75
CA ALA A 372 -4.31 33.54 10.20
C ALA A 372 -3.40 34.68 10.68
N GLY A 373 -3.79 35.32 11.78
CA GLY A 373 -3.03 36.38 12.46
C GLY A 373 -2.88 37.70 11.70
N ASN A 374 -2.05 38.59 12.25
CA ASN A 374 -1.86 39.94 11.72
C ASN A 374 -1.21 39.95 10.32
N HIS A 375 -0.48 38.89 9.98
CA HIS A 375 0.12 38.67 8.66
C HIS A 375 -0.78 37.88 7.68
N GLN A 376 -2.00 37.49 8.08
CA GLN A 376 -2.97 36.76 7.24
C GLN A 376 -2.39 35.53 6.53
N ALA A 377 -1.51 34.78 7.19
CA ALA A 377 -0.82 33.65 6.58
C ALA A 377 -1.80 32.52 6.25
N VAL A 378 -1.71 31.96 5.05
CA VAL A 378 -2.56 30.84 4.59
C VAL A 378 -1.87 29.48 4.70
N PHE A 379 -0.54 29.49 4.85
CA PHE A 379 0.27 28.28 5.10
C PHE A 379 1.50 28.62 5.96
N ILE A 380 1.86 27.72 6.88
CA ILE A 380 3.17 27.68 7.55
C ILE A 380 3.76 26.28 7.39
N GLN A 381 5.08 26.17 7.18
CA GLN A 381 5.84 24.95 7.43
C GLN A 381 7.09 25.22 8.27
N VAL A 382 7.30 24.43 9.32
CA VAL A 382 8.57 24.31 10.05
C VAL A 382 9.23 23.00 9.64
N TYR A 383 10.46 23.03 9.15
CA TYR A 383 11.18 21.84 8.68
C TYR A 383 12.70 21.98 8.83
N THR A 384 13.44 20.94 8.43
CA THR A 384 14.91 20.86 8.53
C THR A 384 15.55 20.69 7.14
N SER A 385 16.79 21.18 6.98
CA SER A 385 17.52 21.18 5.70
C SER A 385 18.02 19.79 5.27
N ASP A 386 17.99 18.80 6.15
CA ASP A 386 18.49 17.44 5.94
C ASP A 386 17.79 16.69 4.78
N LYS A 387 16.53 17.04 4.49
CA LYS A 387 15.79 16.55 3.31
C LYS A 387 16.53 16.80 1.99
N ALA A 388 17.41 17.79 1.91
CA ALA A 388 18.21 18.08 0.71
C ALA A 388 19.02 16.87 0.23
N LEU A 389 19.47 15.98 1.13
CA LEU A 389 20.23 14.76 0.77
C LEU A 389 19.45 13.76 -0.09
N VAL A 390 18.11 13.82 -0.05
CA VAL A 390 17.23 12.94 -0.83
C VAL A 390 16.35 13.70 -1.82
N ALA A 391 16.48 15.03 -1.91
CA ALA A 391 15.64 15.86 -2.76
C ALA A 391 15.89 15.57 -4.26
N HIS A 392 14.81 15.44 -5.03
CA HIS A 392 14.88 15.12 -6.46
C HIS A 392 13.68 15.71 -7.21
N ALA A 393 13.92 16.78 -7.98
CA ALA A 393 12.87 17.60 -8.59
C ALA A 393 11.96 16.86 -9.58
N SER A 394 12.39 15.73 -10.17
CA SER A 394 11.55 14.91 -11.06
C SER A 394 10.87 13.72 -10.35
N SER A 395 10.93 13.65 -9.01
CA SER A 395 10.15 12.69 -8.23
C SER A 395 8.78 13.28 -7.92
N VAL A 396 7.71 12.48 -7.97
CA VAL A 396 6.34 12.92 -7.66
C VAL A 396 6.25 13.53 -6.25
N LYS A 397 6.93 12.90 -5.29
CA LYS A 397 7.07 13.34 -3.88
C LYS A 397 8.30 14.25 -3.64
N ASN A 398 8.87 14.84 -4.70
CA ASN A 398 10.06 15.72 -4.69
C ASN A 398 11.33 15.14 -4.00
N ALA A 399 11.36 13.84 -3.69
CA ALA A 399 12.49 13.15 -3.05
C ALA A 399 12.57 11.67 -3.46
N ILE A 400 13.75 11.05 -3.23
CA ILE A 400 14.02 9.64 -3.51
C ILE A 400 13.76 8.80 -2.27
N TYR A 401 12.96 7.76 -2.41
CA TYR A 401 12.56 6.85 -1.32
C TYR A 401 12.86 5.39 -1.68
N LEU A 402 13.05 4.57 -0.65
CA LEU A 402 13.00 3.12 -0.79
C LEU A 402 11.54 2.71 -1.03
N LYS A 403 11.22 2.31 -2.26
CA LYS A 403 9.92 1.71 -2.59
C LYS A 403 9.87 0.25 -2.10
N PRO A 404 8.74 -0.25 -1.59
CA PRO A 404 8.54 -1.66 -1.30
C PRO A 404 8.83 -2.58 -2.50
N SER A 405 8.53 -2.12 -3.72
CA SER A 405 8.89 -2.82 -4.96
C SER A 405 10.40 -3.07 -5.14
N HIS A 406 11.27 -2.20 -4.61
CA HIS A 406 12.73 -2.37 -4.60
C HIS A 406 13.21 -3.49 -3.67
N VAL A 407 12.36 -3.99 -2.77
CA VAL A 407 12.62 -5.11 -1.86
C VAL A 407 11.83 -6.34 -2.34
N PHE A 408 10.50 -6.26 -2.36
CA PHE A 408 9.62 -7.38 -2.67
C PHE A 408 9.79 -7.95 -4.08
N PHE A 409 10.06 -7.13 -5.10
CA PHE A 409 10.14 -7.59 -6.50
C PHE A 409 11.58 -7.70 -7.06
N ARG A 410 12.61 -7.62 -6.21
CA ARG A 410 14.02 -7.90 -6.58
C ARG A 410 14.17 -9.29 -7.23
N LYS A 411 14.58 -9.33 -8.51
CA LYS A 411 14.85 -10.57 -9.27
C LYS A 411 15.74 -11.54 -8.47
N ALA A 412 15.38 -12.82 -8.45
CA ALA A 412 15.89 -13.85 -7.53
C ALA A 412 17.41 -14.13 -7.54
N ASN A 413 18.18 -13.52 -8.44
CA ASN A 413 19.64 -13.67 -8.51
C ASN A 413 20.40 -12.79 -7.47
N ARG A 414 19.71 -12.10 -6.56
CA ARG A 414 20.27 -11.28 -5.47
C ARG A 414 19.60 -11.56 -4.10
N SER A 415 19.26 -12.82 -3.81
CA SER A 415 18.80 -13.25 -2.46
C SER A 415 19.95 -13.80 -1.60
N ASP A 416 21.08 -13.09 -1.61
CA ASP A 416 22.29 -13.40 -0.85
C ASP A 416 22.27 -12.84 0.59
N GLY A 417 21.16 -12.21 1.01
CA GLY A 417 21.11 -11.45 2.26
C GLY A 417 21.86 -10.11 2.19
N SER A 418 22.10 -9.56 1.00
CA SER A 418 22.72 -8.24 0.87
C SER A 418 21.76 -7.11 1.25
N VAL A 419 22.26 -6.15 2.04
CA VAL A 419 21.58 -4.88 2.33
C VAL A 419 21.18 -4.21 0.99
N PRO A 420 19.93 -3.73 0.85
CA PRO A 420 19.50 -3.01 -0.34
C PRO A 420 20.46 -1.87 -0.73
N GLU A 421 20.84 -1.85 -2.01
CA GLU A 421 21.86 -0.97 -2.60
C GLU A 421 21.57 0.53 -2.36
N PHE A 422 20.28 0.90 -2.33
CA PHE A 422 19.82 2.22 -1.94
C PHE A 422 20.12 2.55 -0.47
N ILE A 423 19.87 1.62 0.47
CA ILE A 423 20.16 1.81 1.90
C ILE A 423 21.65 1.97 2.13
N GLN A 424 22.49 1.17 1.47
CA GLN A 424 23.94 1.31 1.56
C GLN A 424 24.39 2.68 1.06
N THR A 425 23.89 3.12 -0.11
CA THR A 425 24.15 4.46 -0.65
C THR A 425 23.70 5.57 0.31
N SER A 426 22.50 5.47 0.88
CA SER A 426 22.01 6.44 1.87
C SER A 426 22.86 6.46 3.14
N CYS A 427 23.36 5.32 3.61
CA CYS A 427 24.29 5.27 4.74
C CYS A 427 25.61 5.99 4.42
N ASP A 428 26.17 5.80 3.23
CA ASP A 428 27.44 6.41 2.85
C ASP A 428 27.29 7.95 2.66
N VAL A 429 26.12 8.40 2.19
CA VAL A 429 25.73 9.82 2.16
C VAL A 429 25.54 10.38 3.57
N LEU A 430 24.87 9.67 4.49
CA LEU A 430 24.70 10.10 5.88
C LEU A 430 26.03 10.18 6.65
N ALA A 431 26.96 9.25 6.40
CA ALA A 431 28.31 9.30 6.97
C ALA A 431 29.12 10.49 6.43
N SER A 432 28.95 10.82 5.14
CA SER A 432 29.58 12.02 4.54
C SER A 432 28.98 13.31 5.10
N ALA A 433 27.66 13.36 5.28
CA ALA A 433 26.95 14.50 5.88
C ALA A 433 27.36 14.75 7.34
N ALA A 434 27.67 13.69 8.10
CA ALA A 434 28.18 13.81 9.47
C ALA A 434 29.46 14.65 9.57
N GLU A 435 30.35 14.57 8.58
CA GLU A 435 31.61 15.32 8.60
C GLU A 435 31.41 16.80 8.25
N ASP A 436 30.63 17.13 7.21
CA ASP A 436 30.61 18.47 6.60
C ASP A 436 29.26 19.22 6.59
N MET A 437 28.11 18.55 6.75
CA MET A 437 26.79 19.17 6.56
C MET A 437 26.14 19.60 7.87
N ASP A 438 25.85 20.88 8.02
CA ASP A 438 25.04 21.41 9.12
C ASP A 438 23.54 21.18 8.89
N ILE A 439 22.76 20.91 9.95
CA ILE A 439 21.30 20.82 9.87
C ILE A 439 20.71 22.15 10.37
N VAL A 440 19.93 22.79 9.50
CA VAL A 440 19.33 24.12 9.70
C VAL A 440 17.83 23.93 9.86
N THR A 441 17.21 24.61 10.83
CA THR A 441 15.74 24.72 10.88
C THR A 441 15.29 25.84 9.96
N ARG A 442 14.36 25.56 9.04
CA ARG A 442 13.71 26.54 8.16
C ARG A 442 12.24 26.65 8.55
N ILE A 443 11.79 27.89 8.74
CA ILE A 443 10.37 28.25 8.88
C ILE A 443 9.98 28.93 7.56
N GLU A 444 8.87 28.53 6.96
CA GLU A 444 8.36 29.06 5.70
C GLU A 444 6.89 29.45 5.92
N ALA A 445 6.48 30.65 5.51
CA ALA A 445 5.13 31.17 5.69
C ALA A 445 4.63 31.83 4.40
N ARG A 446 3.48 31.36 3.91
CA ARG A 446 2.77 31.93 2.76
C ARG A 446 1.86 33.04 3.25
N VAL A 447 2.28 34.28 3.01
CA VAL A 447 1.58 35.51 3.42
C VAL A 447 1.24 36.37 2.21
N PRO A 448 0.20 37.22 2.25
CA PRO A 448 -0.03 38.22 1.22
C PRO A 448 1.18 39.13 1.05
N TYR A 449 1.42 39.63 -0.16
CA TYR A 449 2.55 40.49 -0.51
C TYR A 449 2.79 41.65 0.48
N ALA A 450 1.72 42.34 0.89
CA ALA A 450 1.79 43.45 1.85
C ALA A 450 2.33 43.05 3.25
N ALA A 451 2.33 41.77 3.61
CA ALA A 451 2.85 41.26 4.89
C ALA A 451 4.21 40.52 4.75
N ALA A 452 4.72 40.31 3.53
CA ALA A 452 5.93 39.52 3.28
C ALA A 452 7.20 40.15 3.89
N HIS A 453 7.37 41.47 3.77
CA HIS A 453 8.46 42.17 4.44
C HIS A 453 8.36 42.07 5.99
N ALA A 454 7.14 41.96 6.53
CA ALA A 454 6.85 42.04 7.97
C ALA A 454 6.89 40.70 8.73
N VAL A 455 6.62 39.58 8.08
CA VAL A 455 6.58 38.27 8.77
C VAL A 455 7.96 37.88 9.35
N PHE A 456 7.93 37.21 10.50
CA PHE A 456 9.05 36.76 11.35
C PHE A 456 9.82 37.82 12.16
N GLN A 457 9.46 39.11 12.13
CA GLN A 457 10.10 40.16 12.97
C GLN A 457 10.21 39.78 14.47
N ASN A 458 9.21 39.07 15.01
CA ASN A 458 9.14 38.68 16.43
C ASN A 458 9.97 37.43 16.81
N ILE A 459 10.77 36.88 15.88
CA ILE A 459 11.68 35.74 16.11
C ILE A 459 13.13 36.24 16.20
N THR A 460 13.46 36.85 17.34
CA THR A 460 14.82 37.31 17.65
C THR A 460 15.69 36.18 18.21
N GLY A 461 17.03 36.32 18.19
CA GLY A 461 17.95 35.32 18.73
C GLY A 461 17.66 34.89 20.19
N GLY A 462 17.16 35.82 21.02
CA GLY A 462 16.71 35.51 22.38
C GLY A 462 15.51 34.54 22.45
N ALA A 463 14.62 34.57 21.46
CA ALA A 463 13.50 33.65 21.33
C ALA A 463 13.94 32.25 20.88
N VAL A 464 14.90 32.19 19.96
CA VAL A 464 15.40 30.96 19.31
C VAL A 464 15.88 29.93 20.32
N HIS A 465 16.53 30.36 21.41
CA HIS A 465 16.91 29.52 22.56
C HIS A 465 15.78 28.66 23.15
N GLN A 466 14.53 29.14 23.08
CA GLN A 466 13.36 28.45 23.63
C GLN A 466 12.78 27.46 22.62
N LEU A 467 12.85 27.81 21.32
CA LEU A 467 12.15 27.15 20.22
C LEU A 467 12.87 25.91 19.66
N LEU A 468 14.20 25.82 19.83
CA LEU A 468 15.07 24.84 19.16
C LEU A 468 15.91 24.02 20.16
N THR A 469 16.32 22.80 19.77
CA THR A 469 17.51 22.16 20.35
C THR A 469 18.72 22.36 19.45
N LEU A 470 19.91 22.23 20.04
CA LEU A 470 21.19 22.35 19.35
C LEU A 470 22.06 21.16 19.72
N HIS A 471 22.49 20.39 18.73
CA HIS A 471 23.36 19.24 18.88
C HIS A 471 24.58 19.35 17.97
N ASP A 472 25.65 18.60 18.23
CA ASP A 472 26.73 18.42 17.26
C ASP A 472 26.18 17.73 15.99
N ARG A 473 26.58 18.17 14.79
CA ARG A 473 26.10 17.57 13.54
C ARG A 473 26.43 16.07 13.46
N LYS A 474 27.59 15.64 13.96
CA LYS A 474 28.03 14.23 13.96
C LYS A 474 27.13 13.34 14.79
N VAL A 475 26.58 13.85 15.90
CA VAL A 475 25.63 13.10 16.74
C VAL A 475 24.32 12.87 15.97
N VAL A 476 23.75 13.92 15.37
CA VAL A 476 22.45 13.80 14.70
C VAL A 476 22.54 13.00 13.40
N TRP A 477 23.59 13.21 12.60
CA TRP A 477 23.84 12.37 11.42
C TRP A 477 24.21 10.93 11.80
N GLY A 478 24.96 10.73 12.88
CA GLY A 478 25.27 9.41 13.45
C GLY A 478 24.01 8.65 13.86
N TYR A 479 23.05 9.29 14.53
CA TYR A 479 21.74 8.72 14.84
C TYR A 479 21.02 8.23 13.57
N LYS A 480 20.92 9.09 12.55
CA LYS A 480 20.30 8.73 11.25
C LYS A 480 21.04 7.57 10.57
N PHE A 481 22.38 7.59 10.60
CA PHE A 481 23.25 6.55 10.02
C PHE A 481 23.06 5.18 10.69
N TYR A 482 23.12 5.10 12.02
CA TYR A 482 23.03 3.82 12.73
C TYR A 482 21.62 3.22 12.61
N ARG A 483 20.55 4.01 12.67
CA ARG A 483 19.20 3.50 12.39
C ARG A 483 19.05 3.04 10.94
N ALA A 484 19.58 3.79 9.97
CA ALA A 484 19.60 3.38 8.56
C ALA A 484 20.35 2.05 8.34
N LYS A 485 21.49 1.83 9.01
CA LYS A 485 22.20 0.53 9.01
C LYS A 485 21.37 -0.59 9.61
N ALA A 486 20.73 -0.37 10.76
CA ALA A 486 19.90 -1.40 11.41
C ALA A 486 18.68 -1.80 10.55
N TYR A 487 17.95 -0.84 9.98
CA TYR A 487 16.87 -1.15 9.02
C TYR A 487 17.41 -1.90 7.80
N GLY A 488 18.61 -1.55 7.33
CA GLY A 488 19.33 -2.30 6.30
C GLY A 488 19.61 -3.76 6.67
N GLN A 489 19.97 -4.03 7.93
CA GLN A 489 20.20 -5.38 8.44
C GLN A 489 18.90 -6.19 8.57
N VAL A 490 17.79 -5.59 9.03
CA VAL A 490 16.49 -6.27 9.03
C VAL A 490 16.03 -6.59 7.60
N LEU A 491 16.23 -5.68 6.64
CA LEU A 491 15.88 -5.93 5.23
C LEU A 491 16.87 -6.88 4.51
N ALA A 492 18.10 -7.00 4.99
CA ALA A 492 19.05 -8.05 4.58
C ALA A 492 18.58 -9.44 5.05
N LEU A 493 18.09 -9.55 6.30
CA LEU A 493 17.46 -10.77 6.79
C LEU A 493 16.21 -11.10 5.96
N GLN A 494 15.32 -10.12 5.71
CA GLN A 494 14.18 -10.23 4.77
C GLN A 494 14.55 -10.40 3.27
N THR A 495 15.84 -10.60 2.94
CA THR A 495 16.30 -10.95 1.59
C THR A 495 17.24 -12.17 1.56
N THR A 496 17.35 -12.91 2.67
CA THR A 496 18.17 -14.13 2.80
C THR A 496 17.49 -15.38 2.24
N ARG A 497 18.17 -16.08 1.32
CA ARG A 497 17.70 -17.31 0.66
C ARG A 497 17.19 -18.39 1.62
N GLY A 498 16.10 -19.06 1.26
CA GLY A 498 15.46 -20.13 2.02
C GLY A 498 14.26 -19.68 2.87
N GLN A 499 14.14 -18.37 3.12
CA GLN A 499 13.03 -17.76 3.85
C GLN A 499 11.86 -17.34 2.94
N GLU A 500 11.88 -17.65 1.63
CA GLU A 500 10.94 -17.08 0.66
C GLU A 500 9.46 -17.44 0.95
N LYS A 501 9.22 -18.55 1.66
CA LYS A 501 7.90 -18.97 2.16
C LYS A 501 7.43 -18.25 3.43
N MET A 502 8.33 -17.60 4.15
CA MET A 502 8.03 -16.86 5.37
C MET A 502 7.66 -15.41 5.04
N TRP A 503 8.37 -14.76 4.10
CA TRP A 503 8.05 -13.38 3.69
C TRP A 503 6.73 -13.24 2.91
N SER A 504 6.21 -14.34 2.36
CA SER A 504 4.86 -14.38 1.75
C SER A 504 3.72 -14.41 2.77
N LYS A 505 4.02 -14.31 4.07
CA LYS A 505 3.06 -14.21 5.18
C LYS A 505 2.91 -12.76 5.60
N LEU A 506 1.72 -12.41 6.09
CA LEU A 506 1.30 -11.04 6.32
C LEU A 506 2.16 -10.33 7.38
N GLU A 507 2.57 -11.04 8.42
CA GLU A 507 3.39 -10.55 9.53
C GLU A 507 4.79 -10.11 9.07
N ALA A 508 5.35 -10.80 8.07
CA ALA A 508 6.66 -10.53 7.51
C ALA A 508 6.58 -9.47 6.40
N ALA A 509 5.54 -9.48 5.58
CA ALA A 509 5.27 -8.45 4.58
C ALA A 509 4.97 -7.08 5.26
N GLY A 510 4.11 -7.07 6.27
CA GLY A 510 3.79 -5.88 7.08
C GLY A 510 5.01 -5.35 7.83
N ALA A 511 5.79 -6.21 8.49
CA ALA A 511 7.04 -5.80 9.14
C ALA A 511 8.05 -5.22 8.13
N THR A 512 8.11 -5.77 6.91
CA THR A 512 8.94 -5.22 5.83
C THR A 512 8.44 -3.84 5.38
N LEU A 513 7.13 -3.65 5.21
CA LEU A 513 6.55 -2.33 4.88
C LEU A 513 6.86 -1.29 5.96
N TYR A 514 6.62 -1.62 7.24
CA TYR A 514 6.84 -0.70 8.34
C TYR A 514 8.33 -0.37 8.56
N VAL A 515 9.24 -1.33 8.35
CA VAL A 515 10.69 -1.07 8.33
C VAL A 515 11.09 -0.15 7.17
N ILE A 516 10.51 -0.32 5.98
CA ILE A 516 10.74 0.58 4.83
C ILE A 516 10.19 1.98 5.10
N TRP A 517 9.00 2.08 5.71
CA TRP A 517 8.41 3.34 6.15
C TRP A 517 9.31 4.05 7.18
N CYS A 518 9.73 3.34 8.23
CA CYS A 518 10.63 3.88 9.25
C CYS A 518 11.98 4.33 8.68
N PHE A 519 12.55 3.57 7.74
CA PHE A 519 13.76 3.95 7.02
C PHE A 519 13.55 5.24 6.20
N ASN A 520 12.47 5.33 5.44
CA ASN A 520 12.14 6.53 4.64
C ASN A 520 11.91 7.76 5.53
N ALA A 521 11.17 7.60 6.64
CA ALA A 521 10.98 8.63 7.67
C ALA A 521 12.29 9.04 8.37
N THR A 522 13.24 8.10 8.51
CA THR A 522 14.59 8.35 9.01
C THR A 522 15.45 9.12 7.98
N LEU A 523 15.19 9.02 6.68
CA LEU A 523 15.85 9.87 5.69
C LEU A 523 15.22 11.28 5.64
N ALA A 524 13.91 11.37 5.36
CA ALA A 524 13.15 12.61 5.35
C ALA A 524 11.63 12.34 5.46
N PHE A 525 10.97 12.94 6.47
CA PHE A 525 9.54 12.79 6.69
C PHE A 525 8.72 13.71 5.75
N ASP A 526 8.06 13.14 4.74
CA ASP A 526 7.19 13.88 3.79
C ASP A 526 6.05 13.01 3.22
N GLN A 527 5.54 12.06 4.00
CA GLN A 527 4.42 11.22 3.55
C GLN A 527 3.07 11.94 3.80
N PRO A 528 2.07 11.73 2.92
CA PRO A 528 0.69 12.17 3.16
C PRO A 528 0.02 11.31 4.25
N TRP A 529 -1.15 11.73 4.72
CA TRP A 529 -2.01 10.91 5.59
C TRP A 529 -2.89 9.94 4.78
N GLY A 530 -3.46 8.92 5.43
CA GLY A 530 -4.21 7.84 4.78
C GLY A 530 -3.54 6.48 5.03
N ALA A 531 -3.12 5.79 3.97
CA ALA A 531 -2.44 4.47 4.06
C ALA A 531 -1.22 4.46 5.00
N ASP A 532 -0.47 5.56 5.07
CA ASP A 532 0.63 5.73 6.02
C ASP A 532 0.17 5.69 7.50
N GLU A 533 -1.05 6.14 7.82
CA GLU A 533 -1.64 6.06 9.17
C GLU A 533 -2.10 4.64 9.52
N ASP A 534 -2.81 3.99 8.60
CA ASP A 534 -3.24 2.59 8.70
C ASP A 534 -2.04 1.66 8.96
N LEU A 535 -0.92 1.89 8.25
CA LEU A 535 0.33 1.17 8.46
C LEU A 535 0.89 1.35 9.88
N VAL A 536 0.95 2.56 10.42
CA VAL A 536 1.50 2.74 11.79
C VAL A 536 0.54 2.23 12.86
N LEU A 537 -0.77 2.49 12.73
CA LEU A 537 -1.80 1.97 13.65
C LEU A 537 -1.76 0.44 13.74
N CYS A 538 -1.55 -0.24 12.61
CA CYS A 538 -1.48 -1.69 12.58
C CYS A 538 -0.16 -2.28 13.09
N CYS A 539 0.90 -1.49 13.25
CA CYS A 539 2.26 -2.00 13.53
C CYS A 539 2.86 -1.54 14.87
N ALA A 540 2.42 -0.41 15.42
CA ALA A 540 2.92 0.14 16.67
C ALA A 540 2.25 -0.50 17.91
N GLU A 541 2.88 -0.35 19.10
CA GLU A 541 2.28 -0.73 20.39
C GLU A 541 1.20 0.28 20.80
N VAL A 542 0.07 0.25 20.09
CA VAL A 542 -1.09 1.11 20.34
C VAL A 542 -2.23 0.24 20.84
N HIS A 543 -2.70 0.47 22.06
CA HIS A 543 -3.95 -0.13 22.52
C HIS A 543 -5.10 0.35 21.62
N LYS A 544 -5.85 -0.58 21.03
CA LYS A 544 -7.03 -0.31 20.19
C LYS A 544 -8.22 0.15 21.05
N ASP A 545 -8.10 1.31 21.68
CA ASP A 545 -9.23 2.03 22.24
C ASP A 545 -9.94 2.73 21.07
N PRO A 546 -11.23 2.43 20.77
CA PRO A 546 -11.95 3.03 19.64
C PRO A 546 -12.10 4.56 19.77
N ASP A 547 -11.89 5.10 20.97
CA ASP A 547 -11.96 6.52 21.29
C ASP A 547 -10.60 7.26 21.07
N ILE A 548 -9.66 6.62 20.37
CA ILE A 548 -8.41 7.20 19.87
C ILE A 548 -8.63 7.81 18.46
N GLY A 549 -8.70 9.15 18.41
CA GLY A 549 -8.80 9.90 17.15
C GLY A 549 -7.54 9.80 16.26
N SER A 550 -7.74 10.03 14.96
CA SER A 550 -6.76 9.89 13.86
C SER A 550 -5.37 10.45 14.17
N TYR A 551 -4.31 9.75 13.73
CA TYR A 551 -3.11 9.52 14.55
C TYR A 551 -1.76 10.07 13.99
N PRO A 552 -1.49 11.40 14.04
CA PRO A 552 -0.21 12.02 13.69
C PRO A 552 0.89 11.90 14.79
N LEU A 553 0.92 10.76 15.50
CA LEU A 553 2.03 10.30 16.36
C LEU A 553 2.36 11.07 17.65
N LEU A 554 1.46 11.44 18.57
CA LEU A 554 0.00 11.29 18.66
C LEU A 554 -0.50 12.17 19.84
N LYS A 555 -1.79 12.07 20.20
CA LYS A 555 -2.50 12.84 21.24
C LYS A 555 -2.51 12.10 22.60
N PRO A 556 -2.15 12.75 23.73
CA PRO A 556 -2.53 12.21 25.04
C PRO A 556 -4.03 12.37 25.25
N ARG A 557 -4.71 11.27 25.59
CA ARG A 557 -6.06 11.35 26.18
C ARG A 557 -5.96 11.06 27.67
N THR A 558 -6.10 12.12 28.46
CA THR A 558 -6.52 11.98 29.86
C THR A 558 -7.97 11.55 29.92
N ASP A 559 -8.31 10.64 30.82
CA ASP A 559 -9.69 10.35 31.17
C ASP A 559 -10.30 11.45 32.06
N ASP A 560 -11.55 11.24 32.46
CA ASP A 560 -12.33 12.19 33.29
C ASP A 560 -11.70 12.43 34.68
N ASN A 561 -10.73 11.61 35.09
CA ASN A 561 -9.97 11.74 36.33
C ASN A 561 -8.59 12.41 36.13
N GLY A 562 -8.21 12.72 34.89
CA GLY A 562 -6.89 13.26 34.54
C GLY A 562 -5.81 12.20 34.31
N GLN A 563 -6.12 10.90 34.25
CA GLN A 563 -5.14 9.85 33.98
C GLN A 563 -5.01 9.59 32.47
N ILE A 564 -3.77 9.61 31.95
CA ILE A 564 -3.49 9.31 30.54
C ILE A 564 -3.75 7.81 30.28
N LYS A 565 -4.68 7.49 29.36
CA LYS A 565 -5.06 6.10 29.02
C LYS A 565 -4.42 5.56 27.74
N ALA A 566 -4.11 6.42 26.77
CA ALA A 566 -3.45 6.00 25.54
C ALA A 566 -1.92 5.87 25.74
N PRO A 567 -1.24 4.92 25.08
CA PRO A 567 0.21 5.01 24.93
C PRO A 567 0.55 6.25 24.09
N VAL A 568 1.52 7.05 24.55
CA VAL A 568 1.90 8.30 23.89
C VAL A 568 3.40 8.38 23.69
N ILE A 569 3.83 8.81 22.52
CA ILE A 569 5.23 9.12 22.20
C ILE A 569 5.56 10.54 22.72
N TRP A 570 5.38 10.74 24.02
CA TRP A 570 6.08 11.80 24.77
C TRP A 570 7.51 11.30 25.04
N ASP A 571 8.49 12.15 24.74
CA ASP A 571 9.88 12.05 25.17
C ASP A 571 10.61 10.73 24.78
N GLY A 572 10.81 10.53 23.47
CA GLY A 572 11.54 9.38 22.92
C GLY A 572 11.61 9.36 21.38
N ALA A 573 11.74 8.17 20.79
CA ALA A 573 11.67 7.92 19.34
C ALA A 573 10.53 6.95 19.00
N VAL A 574 10.07 6.93 17.73
CA VAL A 574 9.20 5.85 17.24
C VAL A 574 10.02 4.57 17.10
N TRP A 575 9.52 3.51 17.71
CA TRP A 575 10.15 2.19 17.78
C TRP A 575 9.30 1.13 17.08
N ILE A 576 9.93 0.05 16.60
CA ILE A 576 9.28 -1.15 16.07
C ILE A 576 9.49 -2.28 17.08
N ARG A 577 8.74 -2.28 18.18
CA ARG A 577 8.94 -3.24 19.29
C ARG A 577 8.41 -4.63 18.98
N ASN A 578 7.21 -4.67 18.41
CA ASN A 578 6.45 -5.84 17.98
C ASN A 578 7.14 -6.75 16.95
N ILE A 579 8.34 -6.39 16.43
CA ILE A 579 9.07 -7.22 15.47
C ILE A 579 9.88 -8.30 16.21
N ALA A 580 9.54 -9.57 15.95
CA ALA A 580 10.42 -10.69 16.24
C ALA A 580 11.58 -10.70 15.23
N LEU A 581 12.78 -11.04 15.69
CA LEU A 581 14.01 -11.10 14.90
C LEU A 581 14.66 -12.48 15.09
N PRO A 582 15.50 -12.94 14.15
CA PRO A 582 16.37 -14.08 14.38
C PRO A 582 17.30 -13.86 15.60
N PRO A 583 17.55 -14.88 16.43
CA PRO A 583 17.24 -16.30 16.23
C PRO A 583 15.80 -16.71 16.59
N ASP A 584 15.03 -15.87 17.28
CA ASP A 584 13.70 -16.22 17.82
C ASP A 584 12.68 -16.55 16.72
N THR A 585 12.85 -15.96 15.53
CA THR A 585 12.09 -16.30 14.32
C THR A 585 13.01 -16.55 13.12
N SER A 586 12.55 -17.40 12.20
CA SER A 586 13.30 -17.76 10.98
C SER A 586 13.43 -16.63 9.96
N CYS A 587 12.62 -15.58 10.06
CA CYS A 587 12.76 -14.28 9.42
C CYS A 587 12.22 -13.18 10.35
N PRO A 588 12.54 -11.90 10.14
CA PRO A 588 11.83 -10.80 10.78
C PRO A 588 10.31 -10.86 10.48
N ARG A 589 9.48 -10.73 11.51
CA ARG A 589 8.01 -10.71 11.41
C ARG A 589 7.38 -10.05 12.63
N PHE A 590 6.16 -9.52 12.53
CA PHE A 590 5.42 -9.13 13.74
C PHE A 590 5.09 -10.36 14.62
N GLN A 591 5.03 -10.14 15.92
CA GLN A 591 4.59 -11.14 16.89
C GLN A 591 3.07 -11.36 16.76
N LYS A 592 2.59 -12.60 17.00
CA LYS A 592 1.17 -12.93 16.86
C LYS A 592 0.32 -12.08 17.82
N GLY A 593 -0.75 -11.48 17.32
CA GLY A 593 -1.70 -10.68 18.11
C GLY A 593 -1.24 -9.25 18.45
N THR A 594 0.00 -8.85 18.11
CA THR A 594 0.52 -7.50 18.38
C THR A 594 0.32 -6.51 17.24
N TRP A 595 -0.38 -6.92 16.17
CA TRP A 595 -0.57 -6.15 14.93
C TRP A 595 -1.99 -6.35 14.39
N THR A 596 -2.37 -5.61 13.34
CA THR A 596 -3.65 -5.77 12.62
C THR A 596 -3.47 -5.92 11.12
N VAL A 597 -4.40 -6.64 10.48
CA VAL A 597 -4.47 -6.73 9.02
C VAL A 597 -4.63 -5.33 8.44
N LEU A 598 -3.67 -4.91 7.61
CA LEU A 598 -3.72 -3.66 6.86
C LEU A 598 -4.87 -3.67 5.86
N LYS A 599 -5.51 -2.53 5.64
CA LYS A 599 -6.56 -2.38 4.63
C LYS A 599 -6.04 -2.70 3.23
N HIS A 600 -6.91 -3.15 2.35
CA HIS A 600 -6.53 -3.53 0.99
C HIS A 600 -5.95 -2.34 0.20
N GLU A 601 -6.45 -1.14 0.47
CA GLU A 601 -6.04 0.15 -0.12
C GLU A 601 -4.63 0.51 0.35
N THR A 602 -4.31 0.21 1.61
CA THR A 602 -2.97 0.37 2.20
C THR A 602 -1.96 -0.56 1.53
N TRP A 603 -2.33 -1.83 1.28
CA TRP A 603 -1.51 -2.74 0.47
C TRP A 603 -1.31 -2.20 -0.96
N LYS A 604 -2.39 -1.83 -1.65
CA LYS A 604 -2.36 -1.31 -3.04
C LYS A 604 -1.48 -0.06 -3.16
N TYR A 605 -1.57 0.88 -2.22
CA TYR A 605 -0.73 2.09 -2.16
C TYR A 605 0.76 1.77 -1.95
N PHE A 606 1.10 0.95 -0.94
CA PHE A 606 2.51 0.67 -0.64
C PHE A 606 3.19 -0.24 -1.67
N LEU A 607 2.44 -1.14 -2.30
CA LEU A 607 2.97 -2.07 -3.31
C LEU A 607 3.10 -1.45 -4.72
N ASP A 608 3.06 -0.12 -4.85
CA ASP A 608 3.11 0.61 -6.13
C ASP A 608 1.99 0.19 -7.11
N GLY A 609 0.80 -0.18 -6.58
CA GLY A 609 -0.33 -0.67 -7.36
C GLY A 609 -0.38 -2.20 -7.54
N HIS A 610 0.68 -2.93 -7.20
CA HIS A 610 0.64 -4.40 -7.26
C HIS A 610 -0.28 -5.00 -6.18
N SER A 611 -0.94 -6.09 -6.52
CA SER A 611 -1.75 -6.87 -5.59
C SER A 611 -0.91 -7.70 -4.62
N LEU A 612 -1.47 -8.00 -3.46
CA LEU A 612 -0.87 -8.90 -2.47
C LEU A 612 -0.69 -10.33 -3.04
N ASN A 613 -1.56 -10.73 -3.96
CA ASN A 613 -1.46 -11.98 -4.71
C ASN A 613 -0.26 -12.00 -5.70
N GLU A 614 0.10 -10.88 -6.32
CA GLU A 614 1.33 -10.77 -7.11
C GLU A 614 2.58 -10.85 -6.25
N LEU A 615 2.60 -10.21 -5.08
CA LEU A 615 3.73 -10.28 -4.13
C LEU A 615 4.03 -11.75 -3.75
N VAL A 616 3.00 -12.53 -3.44
CA VAL A 616 3.15 -13.96 -3.15
C VAL A 616 3.51 -14.75 -4.41
N SER A 617 2.87 -14.49 -5.56
CA SER A 617 3.14 -15.19 -6.83
C SER A 617 4.58 -14.96 -7.35
N ALA A 618 5.15 -13.78 -7.10
CA ALA A 618 6.54 -13.45 -7.45
C ALA A 618 7.58 -14.15 -6.57
N ARG A 619 7.18 -14.67 -5.40
CA ARG A 619 8.07 -15.27 -4.38
C ARG A 619 7.85 -16.74 -4.09
N GLN A 620 6.68 -17.31 -4.41
CA GLN A 620 6.54 -18.77 -4.44
C GLN A 620 7.58 -19.37 -5.41
N PRO A 621 8.38 -20.37 -4.99
CA PRO A 621 9.40 -20.95 -5.85
C PRO A 621 8.73 -21.58 -7.07
N ASN A 622 9.14 -21.11 -8.26
CA ASN A 622 8.45 -21.32 -9.53
C ASN A 622 8.52 -22.80 -10.02
N THR A 623 7.78 -23.68 -9.35
CA THR A 623 7.60 -25.10 -9.72
C THR A 623 6.75 -25.30 -10.99
N ARG A 624 6.18 -24.21 -11.51
CA ARG A 624 5.41 -24.17 -12.76
C ARG A 624 5.79 -22.93 -13.57
N GLN A 625 6.77 -23.05 -14.46
CA GLN A 625 6.70 -22.24 -15.68
C GLN A 625 5.40 -22.63 -16.42
N PRO A 626 4.58 -21.67 -16.87
CA PRO A 626 3.44 -21.98 -17.73
C PRO A 626 3.96 -22.60 -19.03
N HIS A 627 3.48 -23.80 -19.36
CA HIS A 627 3.85 -24.44 -20.61
C HIS A 627 3.16 -23.66 -21.75
N PRO A 628 3.89 -23.18 -22.79
CA PRO A 628 3.35 -22.23 -23.79
C PRO A 628 2.20 -22.75 -24.67
N ASN A 629 1.75 -23.99 -24.44
CA ASN A 629 0.68 -24.66 -25.19
C ASN A 629 -0.44 -25.15 -24.24
N TYR A 630 -0.63 -24.50 -23.08
CA TYR A 630 -1.69 -24.87 -22.14
C TYR A 630 -3.06 -24.36 -22.63
N ILE A 631 -3.74 -25.20 -23.41
CA ILE A 631 -5.16 -25.00 -23.74
C ILE A 631 -6.00 -25.29 -22.47
N PRO A 632 -6.84 -24.36 -21.99
CA PRO A 632 -7.72 -24.61 -20.86
C PRO A 632 -8.72 -25.74 -21.18
N GLY A 633 -8.56 -26.89 -20.52
CA GLY A 633 -9.54 -27.97 -20.63
C GLY A 633 -10.84 -27.58 -19.94
N ARG A 634 -11.97 -27.58 -20.68
CA ARG A 634 -13.32 -27.35 -20.13
C ARG A 634 -13.54 -28.18 -18.87
N LYS A 635 -13.50 -27.53 -17.70
CA LYS A 635 -13.95 -28.11 -16.43
C LYS A 635 -15.47 -28.19 -16.48
N GLY A 636 -16.05 -29.37 -16.29
CA GLY A 636 -17.44 -29.44 -15.88
C GLY A 636 -17.56 -28.89 -14.44
N PRO A 637 -18.62 -28.15 -14.09
CA PRO A 637 -18.79 -27.64 -12.74
C PRO A 637 -18.84 -28.81 -11.76
N THR A 638 -17.88 -28.85 -10.85
CA THR A 638 -18.00 -29.64 -9.63
C THR A 638 -18.61 -28.69 -8.61
N HIS A 639 -19.94 -28.73 -8.45
CA HIS A 639 -20.63 -27.80 -7.58
C HIS A 639 -20.01 -27.86 -6.16
N PRO A 640 -19.54 -26.73 -5.59
CA PRO A 640 -19.24 -26.69 -4.17
C PRO A 640 -20.53 -27.02 -3.41
N ALA A 641 -20.41 -27.81 -2.34
CA ALA A 641 -21.57 -28.37 -1.66
C ALA A 641 -22.26 -27.30 -0.78
N ALA A 642 -23.12 -26.48 -1.41
CA ALA A 642 -23.91 -25.44 -0.76
C ALA A 642 -25.03 -26.02 0.13
N THR A 643 -24.64 -26.73 1.19
CA THR A 643 -25.49 -27.16 2.32
C THR A 643 -24.65 -27.21 3.59
N SER A 644 -24.89 -26.30 4.52
CA SER A 644 -24.21 -26.22 5.83
C SER A 644 -24.61 -27.33 6.83
N ALA A 645 -25.64 -28.13 6.52
CA ALA A 645 -26.06 -29.24 7.36
C ALA A 645 -25.15 -30.47 7.17
N ILE A 646 -24.46 -30.88 8.24
CA ILE A 646 -23.65 -32.12 8.29
C ILE A 646 -24.59 -33.33 8.37
N PRO A 647 -24.61 -34.25 7.38
CA PRO A 647 -25.48 -35.42 7.42
C PRO A 647 -25.11 -36.40 8.53
N GLU A 648 -26.14 -36.96 9.20
CA GLU A 648 -25.97 -38.02 10.20
C GLU A 648 -25.24 -39.25 9.61
N GLY A 649 -24.35 -39.86 10.40
CA GLY A 649 -23.53 -41.01 9.99
C GLY A 649 -22.19 -40.66 9.33
N ARG A 650 -21.84 -39.37 9.16
CA ARG A 650 -20.47 -38.95 8.87
C ARG A 650 -19.52 -39.30 10.03
N ILE A 651 -18.24 -39.52 9.72
CA ILE A 651 -17.21 -39.56 10.78
C ILE A 651 -17.19 -38.18 11.45
N ALA A 652 -17.35 -38.12 12.77
CA ALA A 652 -17.26 -36.89 13.54
C ALA A 652 -15.81 -36.61 13.97
N ILE A 653 -15.20 -37.56 14.68
CA ILE A 653 -13.84 -37.47 15.24
C ILE A 653 -13.07 -38.71 14.81
N LEU A 654 -11.86 -38.56 14.27
CA LEU A 654 -10.94 -39.68 14.07
C LEU A 654 -9.90 -39.76 15.19
N GLU A 655 -10.09 -40.66 16.16
CA GLU A 655 -9.13 -40.87 17.25
C GLU A 655 -7.72 -41.15 16.71
N TYR A 656 -6.78 -40.27 17.06
CA TYR A 656 -5.39 -40.31 16.63
C TYR A 656 -4.45 -39.89 17.78
N PRO A 657 -3.37 -40.65 18.06
CA PRO A 657 -2.39 -40.28 19.08
C PRO A 657 -1.48 -39.16 18.57
N VAL A 658 -1.85 -37.91 18.85
CA VAL A 658 -1.02 -36.73 18.54
C VAL A 658 0.22 -36.73 19.44
N ASN A 659 1.39 -36.47 18.84
CA ASN A 659 2.63 -36.28 19.59
C ASN A 659 2.79 -34.79 19.93
N ASN A 660 2.43 -34.41 21.16
CA ASN A 660 2.41 -33.02 21.63
C ASN A 660 3.82 -32.46 21.89
N GLN A 661 4.65 -32.32 20.85
CA GLN A 661 5.80 -31.43 20.90
C GLN A 661 5.33 -29.97 20.73
N PRO A 662 6.00 -28.99 21.38
CA PRO A 662 5.64 -27.59 21.24
C PRO A 662 5.81 -27.12 19.80
N TYR A 663 4.80 -26.40 19.30
CA TYR A 663 4.76 -25.84 17.95
C TYR A 663 5.65 -24.59 17.82
N ASP A 664 5.90 -24.12 16.60
CA ASP A 664 6.31 -22.71 16.41
C ASP A 664 5.17 -21.83 16.96
N ILE A 665 5.50 -20.83 17.78
CA ILE A 665 4.52 -19.94 18.41
C ILE A 665 3.87 -19.02 17.36
N GLY A 666 4.48 -18.90 16.17
CA GLY A 666 3.83 -18.40 14.98
C GLY A 666 2.85 -19.41 14.38
N GLU A 667 1.60 -19.41 14.84
CA GLU A 667 0.49 -19.79 13.97
C GLU A 667 0.48 -18.81 12.79
N ASP A 668 0.91 -19.31 11.63
CA ASP A 668 1.20 -18.54 10.43
C ASP A 668 -0.07 -18.31 9.60
N LEU A 669 -0.66 -17.10 9.64
CA LEU A 669 -1.85 -16.81 8.85
C LEU A 669 -1.53 -16.84 7.34
N SER A 670 -2.23 -17.68 6.60
CA SER A 670 -2.14 -17.76 5.15
C SER A 670 -3.21 -16.89 4.48
N LEU A 671 -2.97 -16.44 3.23
CA LEU A 671 -3.90 -15.54 2.53
C LEU A 671 -5.33 -16.08 2.40
N SER A 672 -5.52 -17.40 2.36
CA SER A 672 -6.84 -18.04 2.34
C SER A 672 -7.60 -17.94 3.67
N GLU A 673 -6.93 -17.56 4.76
CA GLU A 673 -7.52 -17.40 6.10
C GLU A 673 -7.90 -15.92 6.38
N ILE A 674 -7.85 -15.04 5.38
CA ILE A 674 -8.43 -13.67 5.46
C ILE A 674 -9.92 -13.69 5.08
N ASP A 675 -10.27 -14.45 4.03
CA ASP A 675 -11.63 -14.48 3.46
C ASP A 675 -12.55 -15.53 4.15
N GLU A 676 -11.97 -16.46 4.92
CA GLU A 676 -12.73 -17.44 5.72
C GLU A 676 -12.88 -16.92 7.16
N PRO A 677 -14.10 -16.65 7.66
CA PRO A 677 -14.31 -16.13 9.02
C PRO A 677 -13.87 -17.16 10.05
N GLU A 678 -13.18 -16.72 11.12
CA GLU A 678 -12.51 -17.54 12.14
C GLU A 678 -13.11 -18.95 12.33
N GLU A 679 -12.63 -19.97 11.58
CA GLU A 679 -13.05 -21.36 11.83
C GLU A 679 -12.55 -21.73 13.24
N GLU A 680 -13.48 -21.86 14.20
CA GLU A 680 -13.23 -22.33 15.56
C GLU A 680 -12.24 -23.50 15.50
N SER A 681 -11.08 -23.36 16.17
CA SER A 681 -9.85 -24.12 15.87
C SER A 681 -10.09 -25.65 15.80
N THR A 682 -10.46 -26.15 14.62
CA THR A 682 -10.95 -27.53 14.48
C THR A 682 -9.84 -28.49 14.83
N SER A 683 -10.12 -29.49 15.67
CA SER A 683 -9.06 -30.39 16.10
C SER A 683 -8.61 -31.24 14.92
N MET A 684 -7.33 -31.61 14.88
CA MET A 684 -6.78 -32.46 13.81
C MET A 684 -7.64 -33.71 13.51
N PRO A 685 -8.22 -34.42 14.52
CA PRO A 685 -9.25 -35.44 14.31
C PRO A 685 -10.47 -35.01 13.48
N ASP A 686 -10.99 -33.81 13.68
CA ASP A 686 -12.17 -33.26 13.01
C ASP A 686 -11.83 -32.83 11.57
N THR A 687 -10.70 -32.14 11.39
CA THR A 687 -10.17 -31.78 10.07
C THR A 687 -9.98 -33.04 9.21
N LEU A 688 -9.42 -34.09 9.81
CA LEU A 688 -9.15 -35.36 9.13
C LEU A 688 -10.46 -36.13 8.85
N ALA A 689 -11.47 -36.02 9.70
CA ALA A 689 -12.80 -36.54 9.46
C ALA A 689 -13.54 -35.79 8.32
N LYS A 690 -13.54 -34.45 8.32
CA LYS A 690 -14.02 -33.55 7.23
C LYS A 690 -13.42 -34.02 5.88
N ILE A 691 -12.10 -34.14 5.82
CA ILE A 691 -11.34 -34.65 4.67
C ILE A 691 -11.78 -36.05 4.19
N ILE A 692 -12.03 -37.01 5.10
CA ILE A 692 -12.48 -38.35 4.71
C ILE A 692 -13.89 -38.31 4.11
N ASN A 693 -14.83 -37.64 4.79
CA ASN A 693 -16.22 -37.52 4.34
C ASN A 693 -16.29 -36.84 2.95
N ASP A 694 -15.50 -35.79 2.72
CA ASP A 694 -15.47 -35.09 1.44
C ASP A 694 -14.75 -35.89 0.34
N THR A 695 -13.72 -36.67 0.69
CA THR A 695 -13.07 -37.60 -0.26
C THR A 695 -14.06 -38.64 -0.76
N ILE A 696 -14.86 -39.20 0.15
CA ILE A 696 -15.94 -40.16 -0.15
C ILE A 696 -16.97 -39.53 -1.09
N CYS A 697 -17.51 -38.36 -0.72
CA CYS A 697 -18.50 -37.65 -1.52
C CYS A 697 -17.99 -37.34 -2.94
N GLY A 698 -16.75 -36.83 -3.05
CA GLY A 698 -16.11 -36.54 -4.33
C GLY A 698 -15.90 -37.77 -5.22
N VAL A 699 -15.65 -38.96 -4.65
CA VAL A 699 -15.59 -40.21 -5.43
C VAL A 699 -16.97 -40.57 -5.99
N MET A 700 -18.04 -40.42 -5.20
CA MET A 700 -19.40 -40.79 -5.63
C MET A 700 -20.00 -39.77 -6.61
N GLN A 701 -19.73 -38.48 -6.40
CA GLN A 701 -20.03 -37.42 -7.38
C GLN A 701 -19.28 -37.63 -8.71
N SER A 702 -18.05 -38.17 -8.67
CA SER A 702 -17.27 -38.53 -9.87
C SER A 702 -17.87 -39.71 -10.68
N ILE A 703 -18.95 -40.35 -10.24
CA ILE A 703 -19.59 -41.45 -10.97
C ILE A 703 -20.41 -40.90 -12.16
N GLY A 704 -19.78 -40.81 -13.32
CA GLY A 704 -20.41 -40.28 -14.55
C GLY A 704 -21.59 -41.09 -15.10
N SER A 705 -22.11 -40.65 -16.24
CA SER A 705 -23.23 -41.27 -16.95
C SER A 705 -22.80 -42.25 -18.04
N ARG A 706 -23.74 -43.11 -18.48
CA ARG A 706 -23.57 -44.00 -19.62
C ARG A 706 -23.67 -43.18 -20.90
N ARG A 707 -22.52 -42.93 -21.53
CA ARG A 707 -22.47 -42.33 -22.88
C ARG A 707 -23.46 -43.05 -23.81
N ASN A 708 -24.28 -42.26 -24.50
CA ASN A 708 -25.29 -42.69 -25.47
C ASN A 708 -26.51 -43.44 -24.87
N GLN A 709 -26.74 -43.42 -23.55
CA GLN A 709 -27.93 -44.03 -22.92
C GLN A 709 -28.69 -43.11 -21.94
N GLY A 710 -28.17 -41.92 -21.61
CA GLY A 710 -28.78 -40.98 -20.65
C GLY A 710 -28.67 -41.42 -19.17
N ALA A 711 -28.91 -42.71 -18.89
CA ALA A 711 -28.84 -43.29 -17.56
C ALA A 711 -27.47 -43.10 -16.89
N ALA A 712 -27.48 -42.80 -15.59
CA ALA A 712 -26.27 -42.76 -14.77
C ALA A 712 -25.66 -44.17 -14.53
N TYR A 713 -24.41 -44.24 -14.08
CA TYR A 713 -23.89 -45.51 -13.54
C TYR A 713 -24.41 -45.80 -12.13
N CYS A 714 -24.71 -44.76 -11.34
CA CYS A 714 -25.31 -44.85 -10.00
C CYS A 714 -26.76 -44.36 -10.03
N LYS A 715 -27.66 -45.09 -9.35
CA LYS A 715 -29.09 -44.78 -9.21
C LYS A 715 -29.36 -43.52 -8.40
N VAL A 716 -28.44 -43.16 -7.49
CA VAL A 716 -28.57 -41.96 -6.66
C VAL A 716 -28.37 -40.72 -7.54
N ALA A 717 -29.35 -39.81 -7.52
CA ALA A 717 -29.28 -38.52 -8.19
C ALA A 717 -28.05 -37.73 -7.73
N GLN A 718 -27.46 -36.91 -8.61
CA GLN A 718 -26.15 -36.27 -8.39
C GLN A 718 -26.10 -35.47 -7.08
N ASP A 719 -27.15 -34.73 -6.77
CA ASP A 719 -27.26 -33.80 -5.64
C ASP A 719 -27.47 -34.51 -4.29
N ASN A 720 -27.79 -35.80 -4.34
CA ASN A 720 -27.85 -36.69 -3.18
C ASN A 720 -26.52 -37.45 -2.97
N ARG A 721 -25.49 -37.23 -3.82
CA ARG A 721 -24.18 -37.90 -3.65
C ARG A 721 -23.25 -37.24 -2.65
N SER A 722 -23.56 -36.02 -2.22
CA SER A 722 -22.98 -35.36 -1.04
C SER A 722 -23.49 -35.93 0.30
N LEU A 723 -24.54 -36.76 0.25
CA LEU A 723 -25.14 -37.42 1.41
C LEU A 723 -24.59 -38.85 1.64
N PHE A 724 -23.54 -39.25 0.92
CA PHE A 724 -22.87 -40.53 1.18
C PHE A 724 -22.05 -40.42 2.46
N THR A 725 -22.18 -41.43 3.32
CA THR A 725 -21.48 -41.51 4.61
C THR A 725 -20.69 -42.82 4.68
N THR A 726 -19.97 -43.06 5.77
CA THR A 726 -19.31 -44.35 5.99
C THR A 726 -20.29 -45.52 6.02
N ASP A 727 -21.51 -45.32 6.49
CA ASP A 727 -22.54 -46.37 6.58
C ASP A 727 -22.99 -46.86 5.20
N THR A 728 -22.99 -45.98 4.20
CA THR A 728 -23.27 -46.35 2.81
C THR A 728 -22.32 -47.46 2.30
N PHE A 729 -21.06 -47.45 2.74
CA PHE A 729 -20.06 -48.46 2.37
C PHE A 729 -20.06 -49.68 3.30
N HIS A 730 -20.87 -49.67 4.35
CA HIS A 730 -21.21 -50.84 5.18
C HIS A 730 -22.51 -51.53 4.73
N ASP A 731 -23.23 -51.00 3.75
CA ASP A 731 -24.38 -51.68 3.15
C ASP A 731 -23.93 -52.92 2.35
N LEU A 732 -24.67 -54.02 2.52
CA LEU A 732 -24.50 -55.26 1.76
C LEU A 732 -25.22 -55.22 0.40
N ASN A 733 -26.20 -54.33 0.21
CA ASN A 733 -27.03 -54.31 -0.99
C ASN A 733 -26.55 -53.30 -2.04
N LEU A 734 -25.72 -53.78 -2.97
CA LEU A 734 -25.25 -52.99 -4.11
C LEU A 734 -26.38 -52.60 -5.08
N GLY A 735 -27.51 -53.32 -5.04
CA GLY A 735 -28.70 -53.04 -5.85
C GLY A 735 -29.41 -51.74 -5.48
N ALA A 736 -29.16 -51.16 -4.30
CA ALA A 736 -29.71 -49.86 -3.92
C ALA A 736 -29.01 -48.68 -4.65
N TYR A 737 -27.71 -48.82 -4.95
CA TYR A 737 -26.88 -47.74 -5.51
C TYR A 737 -26.66 -47.83 -7.01
N PHE A 738 -26.81 -49.01 -7.63
CA PHE A 738 -26.44 -49.27 -9.02
C PHE A 738 -27.48 -50.15 -9.73
N ASP A 739 -27.61 -50.05 -11.06
CA ASP A 739 -28.39 -51.04 -11.84
C ASP A 739 -27.57 -52.29 -12.16
N ALA A 740 -26.24 -52.10 -12.31
CA ALA A 740 -25.29 -53.18 -12.53
C ALA A 740 -23.86 -52.73 -12.15
N VAL A 741 -23.04 -53.69 -11.71
CA VAL A 741 -21.63 -53.48 -11.31
C VAL A 741 -20.73 -54.63 -11.74
N TRP A 742 -19.44 -54.33 -11.96
CA TRP A 742 -18.37 -55.32 -12.00
C TRP A 742 -17.75 -55.47 -10.60
N VAL A 743 -18.11 -56.55 -9.89
CA VAL A 743 -17.55 -56.88 -8.58
C VAL A 743 -16.14 -57.45 -8.72
N ASP A 744 -15.13 -56.85 -8.10
CA ASP A 744 -13.80 -57.45 -7.94
C ASP A 744 -13.58 -57.95 -6.50
N PRO A 745 -13.70 -59.27 -6.25
CA PRO A 745 -13.61 -59.86 -4.91
C PRO A 745 -12.16 -60.14 -4.44
N ARG A 746 -11.15 -59.75 -5.24
CA ARG A 746 -9.74 -60.10 -4.95
C ARG A 746 -9.19 -59.22 -3.82
N PRO A 747 -8.51 -59.80 -2.81
CA PRO A 747 -7.86 -59.02 -1.74
C PRO A 747 -6.91 -57.93 -2.27
N ALA A 748 -6.19 -58.20 -3.36
CA ALA A 748 -5.30 -57.23 -4.00
C ALA A 748 -6.06 -56.01 -4.59
N ALA A 749 -7.29 -56.18 -5.09
CA ALA A 749 -8.09 -55.07 -5.61
C ALA A 749 -8.61 -54.17 -4.49
N TRP A 750 -8.99 -54.77 -3.35
CA TRP A 750 -9.36 -54.05 -2.12
C TRP A 750 -8.19 -53.24 -1.57
N ILE A 751 -7.03 -53.87 -1.36
CA ILE A 751 -5.81 -53.23 -0.87
C ILE A 751 -5.33 -52.12 -1.82
N GLN A 752 -5.39 -52.33 -3.14
CA GLN A 752 -5.06 -51.30 -4.12
C GLN A 752 -5.99 -50.08 -4.01
N THR A 753 -7.29 -50.31 -3.82
CA THR A 753 -8.29 -49.24 -3.72
C THR A 753 -7.99 -48.34 -2.53
N ILE A 754 -7.85 -48.93 -1.34
CA ILE A 754 -7.51 -48.22 -0.09
C ILE A 754 -6.23 -47.40 -0.26
N LYS A 755 -5.15 -47.99 -0.82
CA LYS A 755 -3.86 -47.33 -1.03
C LYS A 755 -3.86 -46.20 -2.06
N LEU A 756 -4.88 -46.12 -2.92
CA LEU A 756 -4.97 -45.07 -3.93
C LEU A 756 -6.02 -44.00 -3.59
N THR A 757 -7.04 -44.33 -2.79
CA THR A 757 -7.95 -43.33 -2.19
C THR A 757 -7.20 -42.47 -1.18
N PHE A 758 -6.40 -43.08 -0.29
CA PHE A 758 -5.59 -42.35 0.70
C PHE A 758 -4.09 -42.73 0.57
N PRO A 759 -3.36 -42.12 -0.38
CA PRO A 759 -1.99 -42.51 -0.72
C PRO A 759 -0.93 -41.91 0.22
N HIS A 760 0.13 -42.68 0.47
CA HIS A 760 1.40 -42.17 1.00
C HIS A 760 2.15 -41.33 -0.06
N ALA A 761 3.08 -40.48 0.37
CA ALA A 761 3.77 -39.51 -0.50
C ALA A 761 4.67 -40.13 -1.60
N ASP A 762 5.04 -41.41 -1.50
CA ASP A 762 5.77 -42.14 -2.53
C ASP A 762 4.90 -42.50 -3.75
N ILE A 763 3.58 -42.56 -3.58
CA ILE A 763 2.62 -43.01 -4.60
C ILE A 763 2.33 -41.89 -5.61
N LYS A 764 3.23 -41.74 -6.58
CA LYS A 764 3.06 -40.80 -7.71
C LYS A 764 1.99 -41.30 -8.70
N LEU A 765 0.93 -40.51 -8.86
CA LEU A 765 -0.11 -40.70 -9.89
C LEU A 765 0.36 -40.22 -11.27
N SER A 766 -0.32 -40.69 -12.33
CA SER A 766 -0.08 -40.20 -13.69
C SER A 766 -0.52 -38.74 -13.86
N LYS A 767 0.18 -37.96 -14.71
CA LYS A 767 -0.26 -36.60 -15.09
C LYS A 767 -1.65 -36.59 -15.75
N ALA A 768 -2.07 -37.72 -16.34
CA ALA A 768 -3.35 -37.94 -17.00
C ALA A 768 -4.41 -38.64 -16.11
N ALA A 769 -4.19 -38.73 -14.79
CA ALA A 769 -5.11 -39.40 -13.88
C ALA A 769 -6.45 -38.65 -13.74
N GLN A 770 -7.57 -39.37 -13.92
CA GLN A 770 -8.92 -38.80 -13.95
C GLN A 770 -9.59 -38.83 -12.56
N GLY A 771 -10.44 -37.85 -12.24
CA GLY A 771 -11.21 -37.75 -10.98
C GLY A 771 -10.44 -37.17 -9.79
N TYR A 772 -9.21 -37.63 -9.52
CA TYR A 772 -8.42 -37.25 -8.35
C TYR A 772 -8.26 -35.73 -8.14
N ARG A 773 -7.95 -34.98 -9.20
CA ARG A 773 -7.72 -33.52 -9.14
C ARG A 773 -8.99 -32.67 -9.11
N THR A 774 -10.17 -33.30 -9.23
CA THR A 774 -11.48 -32.67 -9.10
C THR A 774 -12.19 -33.08 -7.81
N ASN A 775 -11.62 -34.01 -7.04
CA ASN A 775 -12.08 -34.41 -5.73
C ASN A 775 -11.37 -33.57 -4.66
N GLN A 776 -12.07 -32.59 -4.10
CA GLN A 776 -11.48 -31.64 -3.15
C GLN A 776 -10.98 -32.31 -1.86
N GLY A 777 -11.72 -33.28 -1.31
CA GLY A 777 -11.26 -34.04 -0.14
C GLY A 777 -9.97 -34.81 -0.41
N TRP A 778 -9.79 -35.38 -1.61
CA TRP A 778 -8.54 -36.05 -1.99
C TRP A 778 -7.36 -35.08 -2.09
N VAL A 779 -7.60 -33.87 -2.62
CA VAL A 779 -6.59 -32.80 -2.68
C VAL A 779 -6.24 -32.29 -1.28
N ALA A 780 -7.25 -32.06 -0.43
CA ALA A 780 -7.08 -31.65 0.96
C ALA A 780 -6.31 -32.70 1.77
N PHE A 781 -6.58 -34.00 1.58
CA PHE A 781 -5.81 -35.09 2.17
C PHE A 781 -4.33 -35.07 1.75
N GLY A 782 -4.07 -34.83 0.45
CA GLY A 782 -2.71 -34.67 -0.07
C GLY A 782 -1.97 -33.50 0.59
N ASN A 783 -2.62 -32.34 0.66
CA ASN A 783 -2.08 -31.13 1.30
C ASN A 783 -1.86 -31.34 2.81
N TYR A 784 -2.81 -31.94 3.52
CA TYR A 784 -2.72 -32.23 4.95
C TYR A 784 -1.55 -33.18 5.25
N ARG A 785 -1.43 -34.28 4.49
CA ARG A 785 -0.29 -35.22 4.59
C ARG A 785 1.04 -34.51 4.35
N ASP A 786 1.12 -33.64 3.34
CA ASP A 786 2.37 -32.98 2.94
C ASP A 786 2.70 -31.73 3.78
N ARG A 787 1.78 -31.27 4.65
CA ARG A 787 2.07 -30.31 5.75
C ARG A 787 2.80 -30.98 6.92
N ILE A 788 2.67 -32.29 7.13
CA ILE A 788 3.32 -33.01 8.24
C ILE A 788 4.80 -33.23 7.91
N THR A 789 5.69 -32.56 8.65
CA THR A 789 7.14 -32.56 8.42
C THR A 789 7.82 -33.89 8.81
N ASP A 790 7.32 -34.58 9.84
CA ASP A 790 7.78 -35.92 10.20
C ASP A 790 7.15 -36.99 9.29
N ALA A 791 8.02 -37.72 8.58
CA ALA A 791 7.64 -38.78 7.66
C ALA A 791 6.97 -40.00 8.35
N GLU A 792 7.26 -40.29 9.63
CA GLU A 792 6.60 -41.39 10.35
C GLU A 792 5.21 -40.99 10.86
N SER A 793 5.05 -39.76 11.36
CA SER A 793 3.73 -39.19 11.67
C SER A 793 2.85 -39.11 10.42
N ALA A 794 3.39 -38.64 9.28
CA ALA A 794 2.67 -38.61 8.01
C ALA A 794 2.24 -40.02 7.54
N LYS A 795 3.09 -41.03 7.69
CA LYS A 795 2.71 -42.45 7.45
C LYS A 795 1.64 -42.92 8.41
N THR A 796 1.71 -42.54 9.69
CA THR A 796 0.79 -42.99 10.74
C THR A 796 -0.61 -42.42 10.55
N VAL A 797 -0.73 -41.14 10.20
CA VAL A 797 -1.99 -40.52 9.74
C VAL A 797 -2.57 -41.29 8.55
N VAL A 798 -1.79 -41.50 7.48
CA VAL A 798 -2.26 -42.24 6.30
C VAL A 798 -2.68 -43.68 6.67
N ASN A 799 -1.95 -44.35 7.57
CA ASN A 799 -2.28 -45.70 8.03
C ASN A 799 -3.58 -45.77 8.83
N GLN A 800 -3.89 -44.76 9.66
CA GLN A 800 -5.14 -44.69 10.41
C GLN A 800 -6.33 -44.39 9.48
N VAL A 801 -6.20 -43.47 8.54
CA VAL A 801 -7.25 -43.24 7.53
C VAL A 801 -7.47 -44.48 6.64
N GLN A 802 -6.39 -45.14 6.22
CA GLN A 802 -6.47 -46.43 5.51
C GLN A 802 -6.98 -47.58 6.38
N LYS A 803 -7.01 -47.47 7.72
CA LYS A 803 -7.53 -48.51 8.62
C LYS A 803 -9.04 -48.46 8.65
N GLU A 804 -9.65 -47.28 8.73
CA GLU A 804 -11.13 -47.17 8.74
C GLU A 804 -11.75 -47.70 7.44
N MET A 805 -11.10 -47.48 6.28
CA MET A 805 -11.51 -48.12 5.02
C MET A 805 -11.43 -49.65 5.01
N ARG A 806 -10.73 -50.33 5.95
CA ARG A 806 -10.55 -51.80 5.90
C ARG A 806 -11.77 -52.58 6.37
N ASP A 807 -12.67 -51.95 7.09
CA ASP A 807 -13.88 -52.60 7.61
C ASP A 807 -15.15 -52.26 6.82
N TRP A 808 -15.06 -51.28 5.90
CA TRP A 808 -16.05 -51.08 4.84
C TRP A 808 -16.21 -52.36 3.99
N ILE A 809 -17.39 -52.54 3.40
CA ILE A 809 -17.76 -53.72 2.62
C ILE A 809 -17.36 -53.58 1.15
N TRP A 810 -17.53 -52.40 0.57
CA TRP A 810 -17.27 -52.13 -0.85
C TRP A 810 -16.82 -50.68 -1.09
N PHE A 811 -16.20 -50.42 -2.24
CA PHE A 811 -15.85 -49.07 -2.71
C PHE A 811 -15.60 -49.07 -4.23
N PRO A 812 -15.79 -47.96 -4.96
CA PRO A 812 -15.41 -47.85 -6.38
C PRO A 812 -13.93 -48.22 -6.64
N TYR A 813 -13.68 -49.06 -7.64
CA TYR A 813 -12.33 -49.58 -7.92
C TYR A 813 -11.43 -48.49 -8.49
N THR A 814 -10.36 -48.20 -7.75
CA THR A 814 -9.47 -47.07 -7.97
C THR A 814 -8.17 -47.52 -8.66
N GLN A 815 -7.68 -46.76 -9.65
CA GLN A 815 -6.49 -47.06 -10.48
C GLN A 815 -5.58 -45.82 -10.60
N LYS A 816 -4.28 -45.99 -10.85
CA LYS A 816 -3.32 -44.86 -10.99
C LYS A 816 -3.70 -43.86 -12.09
N GLU A 817 -4.54 -44.26 -13.04
CA GLU A 817 -5.04 -43.47 -14.16
C GLU A 817 -6.46 -42.91 -13.92
N ARG A 818 -7.17 -43.32 -12.86
CA ARG A 818 -8.57 -42.93 -12.60
C ARG A 818 -9.07 -43.29 -11.20
N GLN A 819 -9.78 -42.36 -10.58
CA GLN A 819 -10.39 -42.56 -9.26
C GLN A 819 -11.60 -43.51 -9.30
N VAL A 820 -12.33 -43.57 -10.43
CA VAL A 820 -13.42 -44.53 -10.67
C VAL A 820 -13.19 -45.25 -11.99
N ASP A 821 -13.32 -46.58 -12.02
CA ASP A 821 -13.21 -47.37 -13.25
C ASP A 821 -14.54 -47.91 -13.81
N TYR A 822 -14.67 -47.81 -15.13
CA TYR A 822 -15.80 -48.30 -15.94
C TYR A 822 -15.34 -49.28 -17.03
N LYS A 823 -14.06 -49.69 -17.03
CA LYS A 823 -13.58 -50.75 -17.93
C LYS A 823 -14.34 -52.04 -17.61
N LYS A 824 -14.51 -52.86 -18.66
CA LYS A 824 -14.96 -54.26 -18.54
C LYS A 824 -14.17 -54.97 -17.43
N GLY A 825 -14.86 -55.73 -16.59
CA GLY A 825 -14.21 -56.56 -15.58
C GLY A 825 -13.19 -57.51 -16.19
N SER A 826 -12.09 -57.78 -15.46
CA SER A 826 -11.21 -58.90 -15.80
C SER A 826 -11.94 -60.23 -15.57
N ASN A 827 -11.42 -61.36 -16.07
CA ASN A 827 -12.02 -62.69 -15.87
C ASN A 827 -12.19 -63.10 -14.39
N SER A 828 -11.60 -62.34 -13.46
CA SER A 828 -11.74 -62.44 -12.00
C SER A 828 -12.92 -61.65 -11.41
N CYS A 829 -13.65 -60.88 -12.21
CA CYS A 829 -14.75 -60.03 -11.78
C CYS A 829 -16.10 -60.67 -12.10
N VAL A 830 -17.07 -60.49 -11.21
CA VAL A 830 -18.44 -60.98 -11.39
C VAL A 830 -19.34 -59.81 -11.78
N TYR A 831 -20.11 -59.95 -12.86
CA TYR A 831 -21.11 -58.94 -13.24
C TYR A 831 -22.38 -59.18 -12.44
N TRP A 832 -22.82 -58.18 -11.67
CA TRP A 832 -24.06 -58.20 -10.91
C TRP A 832 -25.06 -57.18 -11.47
N PRO A 833 -26.38 -57.46 -11.49
CA PRO A 833 -27.01 -58.71 -11.05
C PRO A 833 -26.70 -59.87 -11.99
N VAL A 834 -26.64 -61.10 -11.46
CA VAL A 834 -26.31 -62.30 -12.24
C VAL A 834 -27.50 -62.70 -13.12
N SER A 835 -27.58 -62.11 -14.30
CA SER A 835 -28.63 -62.43 -15.27
C SER A 835 -28.32 -63.73 -16.01
N ASN A 836 -29.31 -64.59 -16.23
CA ASN A 836 -29.17 -65.81 -17.04
C ASN A 836 -28.99 -65.54 -18.55
N ARG A 837 -28.92 -64.28 -18.99
CA ARG A 837 -28.56 -63.93 -20.36
C ARG A 837 -27.03 -63.95 -20.50
N GLN A 838 -26.53 -64.49 -21.62
CA GLN A 838 -25.11 -64.38 -21.97
C GLN A 838 -24.71 -62.89 -21.98
N LEU A 839 -23.71 -62.53 -21.17
CA LEU A 839 -23.22 -61.17 -21.05
C LEU A 839 -22.60 -60.75 -22.39
N ASN A 840 -23.26 -59.82 -23.08
CA ASN A 840 -22.77 -59.31 -24.34
C ASN A 840 -21.43 -58.58 -24.08
N SER A 841 -20.42 -58.80 -24.93
CA SER A 841 -19.01 -58.63 -24.57
C SER A 841 -18.61 -57.21 -24.11
N ASP A 842 -19.43 -56.22 -24.43
CA ASP A 842 -19.09 -54.80 -24.36
C ASP A 842 -19.88 -54.06 -23.26
N GLN A 843 -20.61 -54.79 -22.40
CA GLN A 843 -21.35 -54.22 -21.27
C GLN A 843 -20.43 -53.51 -20.28
N ARG A 844 -20.46 -52.17 -20.32
CA ARG A 844 -19.78 -51.29 -19.37
C ARG A 844 -20.67 -51.08 -18.15
N ALA A 845 -20.10 -51.30 -16.97
CA ALA A 845 -20.66 -50.97 -15.67
C ALA A 845 -19.55 -50.38 -14.81
N ILE A 846 -19.89 -49.69 -13.71
CA ILE A 846 -18.90 -49.29 -12.72
C ILE A 846 -18.26 -50.54 -12.10
N ARG A 847 -16.95 -50.52 -11.93
CA ARG A 847 -16.20 -51.56 -11.23
C ARG A 847 -16.02 -51.16 -9.78
N ILE A 848 -16.32 -52.08 -8.87
CA ILE A 848 -16.13 -51.91 -7.42
C ILE A 848 -15.12 -52.94 -6.92
N ALA A 849 -14.31 -52.55 -5.94
CA ALA A 849 -13.59 -53.50 -5.10
C ALA A 849 -14.46 -53.86 -3.90
N VAL A 850 -14.39 -55.12 -3.48
CA VAL A 850 -15.16 -55.62 -2.33
C VAL A 850 -14.21 -56.25 -1.32
N ASN A 851 -14.44 -55.94 -0.06
CA ASN A 851 -13.73 -56.50 1.06
C ASN A 851 -13.94 -58.04 1.11
N PRO A 852 -12.87 -58.86 1.03
CA PRO A 852 -12.97 -60.32 0.99
C PRO A 852 -13.79 -60.95 2.14
N LYS A 853 -13.85 -60.29 3.30
CA LYS A 853 -14.68 -60.68 4.46
C LYS A 853 -16.19 -60.77 4.11
N TYR A 854 -16.68 -59.99 3.15
CA TYR A 854 -18.11 -59.76 2.91
C TYR A 854 -18.61 -60.19 1.52
N VAL A 855 -17.74 -60.59 0.58
CA VAL A 855 -18.11 -61.00 -0.80
C VAL A 855 -19.29 -61.96 -0.86
N LYS A 856 -19.35 -62.96 0.06
CA LYS A 856 -20.42 -63.97 0.13
C LYS A 856 -21.72 -63.48 0.80
N LYS A 857 -21.74 -62.28 1.37
CA LYS A 857 -22.87 -61.68 2.09
C LYS A 857 -23.61 -60.61 1.28
N LEU A 858 -22.97 -60.11 0.21
CA LEU A 858 -23.52 -59.07 -0.67
C LEU A 858 -24.86 -59.49 -1.30
N ARG A 859 -25.67 -58.50 -1.65
CA ARG A 859 -26.96 -58.65 -2.34
C ARG A 859 -27.11 -57.66 -3.49
N PHE A 860 -28.14 -57.86 -4.31
CA PHE A 860 -28.48 -56.97 -5.42
C PHE A 860 -30.01 -56.83 -5.54
N ASP A 861 -30.61 -56.44 -4.42
CA ASP A 861 -32.05 -56.38 -4.22
C ASP A 861 -32.53 -54.99 -4.66
N ASN A 862 -33.08 -54.87 -5.88
CA ASN A 862 -33.47 -53.59 -6.49
C ASN A 862 -34.60 -52.82 -5.75
N ALA A 863 -35.10 -53.34 -4.63
CA ALA A 863 -36.30 -52.87 -3.92
C ALA A 863 -36.03 -52.11 -2.61
N THR A 864 -34.78 -51.99 -2.16
CA THR A 864 -34.45 -51.17 -0.98
C THR A 864 -33.91 -49.81 -1.39
N SER A 865 -34.27 -48.77 -0.63
CA SER A 865 -33.64 -47.46 -0.72
C SER A 865 -32.13 -47.53 -0.37
N PRO A 866 -31.29 -46.65 -0.92
CA PRO A 866 -29.89 -46.51 -0.52
C PRO A 866 -29.77 -45.95 0.91
N VAL A 867 -28.76 -46.43 1.65
CA VAL A 867 -28.33 -45.84 2.92
C VAL A 867 -27.55 -44.56 2.61
N LEU A 868 -28.14 -43.43 2.98
CA LEU A 868 -27.58 -42.08 2.85
C LEU A 868 -27.78 -41.35 4.19
N GLY A 869 -26.89 -40.42 4.51
CA GLY A 869 -27.05 -39.56 5.68
C GLY A 869 -28.28 -38.65 5.55
N ILE A 870 -28.99 -38.45 6.67
CA ILE A 870 -30.20 -37.63 6.70
C ILE A 870 -29.81 -36.15 6.58
N ARG A 871 -30.52 -35.39 5.74
CA ARG A 871 -30.45 -33.91 5.73
C ARG A 871 -31.15 -33.36 6.97
N THR A 872 -30.39 -33.15 8.03
CA THR A 872 -30.80 -32.49 9.28
C THR A 872 -31.00 -30.99 9.05
N ASN A 873 -32.12 -30.60 8.43
CA ASN A 873 -32.49 -29.19 8.33
C ASN A 873 -34.02 -28.99 8.34
N THR A 874 -34.59 -28.84 9.54
CA THR A 874 -35.85 -28.13 9.76
C THR A 874 -35.58 -26.64 9.95
N LEU A 875 -34.93 -26.02 8.97
CA LEU A 875 -35.02 -24.57 8.76
C LEU A 875 -36.09 -24.37 7.69
N HIS A 876 -37.12 -23.58 8.02
CA HIS A 876 -38.14 -23.21 7.05
C HIS A 876 -37.48 -22.47 5.87
N PRO A 877 -37.88 -22.73 4.62
CA PRO A 877 -37.55 -21.80 3.56
C PRO A 877 -38.12 -20.43 3.94
N ALA A 878 -37.31 -19.37 3.81
CA ALA A 878 -37.79 -18.02 4.02
C ALA A 878 -38.99 -17.76 3.10
N SER A 879 -40.00 -17.05 3.61
CA SER A 879 -41.13 -16.62 2.78
C SER A 879 -40.58 -15.86 1.57
N PRO A 880 -41.09 -16.10 0.35
CA PRO A 880 -40.70 -15.30 -0.81
C PRO A 880 -41.05 -13.83 -0.54
N PRO A 881 -40.24 -12.87 -1.02
CA PRO A 881 -40.59 -11.46 -0.94
C PRO A 881 -41.90 -11.22 -1.70
N SER A 882 -42.78 -10.40 -1.12
CA SER A 882 -44.05 -10.03 -1.73
C SER A 882 -43.84 -9.07 -2.89
N ASP A 883 -44.47 -9.42 -4.02
CA ASP A 883 -45.03 -8.52 -5.04
C ASP A 883 -44.18 -7.28 -5.41
N ARG A 884 -43.46 -7.40 -6.53
CA ARG A 884 -43.17 -6.26 -7.42
C ARG A 884 -43.89 -6.51 -8.75
N ASP A 885 -44.44 -5.45 -9.32
CA ASP A 885 -45.46 -5.51 -10.36
C ASP A 885 -44.99 -6.05 -11.71
N GLU A 886 -45.96 -6.54 -12.48
CA GLU A 886 -45.83 -7.06 -13.83
C GLU A 886 -45.47 -5.92 -14.81
N VAL A 887 -44.47 -6.14 -15.67
CA VAL A 887 -44.24 -5.36 -16.90
C VAL A 887 -44.07 -6.34 -18.06
N GLU A 888 -44.71 -6.03 -19.18
CA GLU A 888 -45.11 -7.00 -20.20
C GLU A 888 -43.96 -7.51 -21.11
N GLU A 889 -44.21 -8.67 -21.70
CA GLU A 889 -43.37 -9.32 -22.71
C GLU A 889 -43.29 -8.48 -24.00
N ASN A 890 -42.15 -8.55 -24.69
CA ASN A 890 -42.10 -8.39 -26.15
C ASN A 890 -40.96 -9.25 -26.71
N GLU A 891 -41.31 -10.43 -27.24
CA GLU A 891 -40.46 -11.16 -28.17
C GLU A 891 -40.64 -10.55 -29.58
N GLU A 892 -39.55 -10.13 -30.23
CA GLU A 892 -39.42 -10.31 -31.68
C GLU A 892 -37.93 -10.38 -32.06
N ASN A 893 -37.55 -11.40 -32.83
CA ASN A 893 -36.16 -11.74 -33.10
C ASN A 893 -36.04 -12.47 -34.44
N GLU A 894 -35.64 -11.75 -35.50
CA GLU A 894 -35.06 -12.31 -36.73
C GLU A 894 -34.43 -11.18 -37.57
N GLY A 895 -33.22 -11.40 -38.11
CA GLY A 895 -32.49 -10.41 -38.92
C GLY A 895 -31.04 -10.84 -39.18
N GLU A 896 -30.73 -11.20 -40.44
CA GLU A 896 -29.47 -11.82 -40.84
C GLU A 896 -28.46 -10.82 -41.45
N GLU A 897 -27.15 -11.14 -41.33
CA GLU A 897 -26.02 -10.61 -42.13
C GLU A 897 -25.68 -9.09 -41.99
N ASN A 898 -24.43 -8.60 -42.14
CA ASN A 898 -23.25 -9.17 -42.79
C ASN A 898 -21.89 -8.59 -42.28
N GLU A 899 -20.79 -9.05 -42.89
CA GLU A 899 -19.39 -8.58 -42.91
C GLU A 899 -19.03 -7.15 -42.38
N GLY A 900 -17.91 -7.00 -41.64
CA GLY A 900 -17.23 -5.69 -41.47
C GLY A 900 -16.09 -5.58 -40.43
N ASP A 901 -14.85 -5.51 -40.93
CA ASP A 901 -13.66 -4.79 -40.41
C ASP A 901 -13.02 -5.04 -39.01
N GLU A 902 -11.76 -4.60 -38.89
CA GLU A 902 -10.85 -4.78 -37.75
C GLU A 902 -10.87 -3.55 -36.81
N ALA A 903 -11.08 -3.77 -35.51
CA ALA A 903 -10.89 -2.74 -34.48
C ALA A 903 -10.15 -3.32 -33.25
N TYR A 904 -9.26 -2.51 -32.68
CA TYR A 904 -8.67 -2.76 -31.36
C TYR A 904 -9.54 -2.07 -30.31
N ASN A 905 -10.13 -2.86 -29.41
CA ASN A 905 -10.59 -2.37 -28.12
C ASN A 905 -9.45 -2.56 -27.10
N ASP A 906 -8.91 -1.45 -26.60
CA ASP A 906 -8.28 -1.41 -25.28
C ASP A 906 -9.37 -0.92 -24.31
N ASP A 907 -10.21 -1.85 -23.83
CA ASP A 907 -11.22 -1.60 -22.80
C ASP A 907 -10.53 -1.74 -21.43
N ASP A 908 -10.15 -0.62 -20.81
CA ASP A 908 -9.82 -0.52 -19.37
C ASP A 908 -11.06 0.07 -18.67
N ASP A 909 -11.80 -0.76 -17.92
CA ASP A 909 -13.07 -0.39 -17.29
C ASP A 909 -12.86 0.49 -16.04
N ASP A 910 -13.36 1.75 -16.08
CA ASP A 910 -13.58 2.59 -14.90
C ASP A 910 -15.02 2.36 -14.38
N GLU A 911 -15.25 1.30 -13.58
CA GLU A 911 -16.52 1.09 -12.86
C GLU A 911 -16.44 1.63 -11.40
N GLU A 912 -17.28 2.66 -11.18
CA GLU A 912 -18.05 3.05 -9.99
C GLU A 912 -17.70 2.54 -8.56
N GLU A 913 -17.78 3.46 -7.60
CA GLU A 913 -18.65 3.29 -6.42
C GLU A 913 -19.10 4.67 -5.90
N GLU A 914 -20.39 4.80 -5.52
CA GLU A 914 -21.01 6.02 -4.95
C GLU A 914 -21.22 5.89 -3.42
N GLU A 915 -22.07 6.76 -2.84
CA GLU A 915 -22.44 6.84 -1.41
C GLU A 915 -21.31 7.37 -0.48
N GLU A 916 -21.58 8.07 0.63
CA GLU A 916 -22.84 8.33 1.37
C GLU A 916 -23.19 9.84 1.45
N GLU A 917 -24.46 10.16 1.70
CA GLU A 917 -24.98 11.51 2.03
C GLU A 917 -25.38 11.65 3.52
N GLU A 918 -25.49 12.91 3.98
CA GLU A 918 -26.23 13.44 5.15
C GLU A 918 -26.25 12.71 6.52
N GLU A 919 -25.79 13.42 7.57
CA GLU A 919 -26.65 13.77 8.74
C GLU A 919 -26.15 15.09 9.40
N GLU A 920 -26.94 15.66 10.33
CA GLU A 920 -26.97 17.10 10.73
C GLU A 920 -25.72 17.71 11.41
#